data_AF-A0A3S1C5R2-F1
#
_entry.id   AF-A0A3S1C5R2-F1
#
_cell.length_a   1.000
_cell.length_b   1.000
_cell.length_c   1.000
_cell.angle_alpha   90.00
_cell.angle_beta   90.00
_cell.angle_gamma   90.00
#
_symmetry.space_group_name_H-M   'P 1'
#
loop_
_entity.id
_entity.type
_entity.pdbx_description
1 polymer ?
#
loop_
_entity_poly.entity_id
_entity_poly.type
_entity_poly.pdbx_seq_one_letter_code
_entity_poly.pdbx_strand_id
1 'polypeptide(L)'
;MQGNGGQSNDVRLKFAASTFGQDQFPAPQSQDMAQQQQRHLQAQTSQLPQQQSGQGQTTLRLEEQAQQLQQMLQTVQAQQRAAAVSTVAPGPTVVPPSYMQMSAHIELPDSLAEAHAKIRKLELERNYTESLLESVRRRYEEEMIAVETSYKNRLLVVEDSNRKKEARLLEENEQLMQQHLGRLRQAEQEKSELSTAMYGRLEDLERDRARDIEKVKDQHRLALQTLKREHEEALERLMRAKNQEIEMVASAHDTSKSLTAVVEQIQNNARDLGELHMKVEGWNRQGLDEREISLRSKDEQLRMLQERLSRQEEDNGRERKRLEDLITRMESQLRDQTKSLEEERWKLKQDQARAEAQQRGLEEERRMWLDQQARERLNMERARESFLEEQRVSTSQLGEERRALAEERTRFQIEQKVAREKMQQDAVKRGQAEADYEILTRTIQEEKSHHAQRLADVQREEERIERERAKADRERAQLDGEREALAKQARQIRQQSEQIDQVTETARRTQVEGEQAMEEAMRFNAQMDKREMDVQRQGNALKLMEDNIAQEKLRMAKEKKELENLKNSSLCTNCRSPLHGGPVGLFPQQHQQQQQHSGYFTPQQSMSRFQINGFSMSAHQAGTNPLEQIAASIASDRALRMFKIQAIKDKEYLEEESMYLEGLRHTPYHPTASKS
;
A
#
# COMPACT_ATOMS: atom_id res chain seq x y z
N MET A 1 36.91 -134.79 -68.70
CA MET A 1 37.16 -136.06 -67.97
C MET A 1 37.58 -135.73 -66.55
N GLN A 2 37.38 -136.68 -65.61
CA GLN A 2 38.07 -136.86 -64.30
C GLN A 2 38.48 -135.62 -63.49
N GLY A 3 38.11 -135.44 -62.21
CA GLY A 3 37.35 -136.30 -61.28
C GLY A 3 38.17 -136.62 -60.02
N ASN A 4 37.60 -136.31 -58.85
CA ASN A 4 38.22 -136.34 -57.51
C ASN A 4 39.40 -135.37 -57.31
N GLY A 5 39.69 -134.87 -56.10
CA GLY A 5 38.96 -135.02 -54.83
C GLY A 5 39.90 -135.41 -53.68
N GLY A 6 39.82 -134.68 -52.56
CA GLY A 6 40.63 -134.95 -51.37
C GLY A 6 40.69 -133.73 -50.44
N GLN A 7 40.02 -133.84 -49.29
CA GLN A 7 40.18 -132.87 -48.19
C GLN A 7 41.45 -133.21 -47.40
N SER A 8 42.09 -132.20 -46.80
CA SER A 8 42.81 -132.40 -45.54
C SER A 8 42.77 -131.11 -44.72
N ASN A 9 42.58 -131.24 -43.41
CA ASN A 9 42.68 -130.13 -42.48
C ASN A 9 44.15 -129.80 -42.21
N ASP A 10 44.44 -128.55 -41.86
CA ASP A 10 45.34 -128.29 -40.74
C ASP A 10 44.93 -127.03 -39.98
N VAL A 11 45.20 -126.99 -38.68
CA VAL A 11 44.78 -125.95 -37.74
C VAL A 11 45.98 -125.11 -37.32
N ARG A 12 45.90 -123.79 -37.51
CA ARG A 12 46.81 -122.89 -36.79
C ARG A 12 46.21 -121.52 -36.49
N LEU A 13 46.09 -121.23 -35.19
CA LEU A 13 45.87 -119.88 -34.70
C LEU A 13 47.02 -118.97 -35.16
N LYS A 14 46.70 -117.72 -35.49
CA LYS A 14 47.65 -116.61 -35.44
C LYS A 14 47.08 -115.51 -34.58
N PHE A 15 47.86 -115.10 -33.58
CA PHE A 15 47.57 -113.96 -32.72
C PHE A 15 47.67 -112.65 -33.49
N ALA A 16 47.09 -111.59 -32.94
CA ALA A 16 47.14 -110.25 -33.52
C ALA A 16 48.57 -109.69 -33.60
N ALA A 17 48.85 -108.96 -34.68
CA ALA A 17 50.02 -108.11 -34.82
C ALA A 17 49.60 -106.84 -35.58
N SER A 18 49.33 -105.76 -34.84
CA SER A 18 48.98 -104.46 -35.41
C SER A 18 50.23 -103.71 -35.88
N THR A 19 50.29 -103.29 -37.14
CA THR A 19 50.87 -101.99 -37.59
C THR A 19 50.84 -101.85 -39.11
N PHE A 20 49.96 -101.01 -39.65
CA PHE A 20 50.35 -99.85 -40.49
C PHE A 20 49.11 -98.97 -40.77
N GLY A 21 49.21 -97.67 -40.54
CA GLY A 21 48.13 -96.69 -40.68
C GLY A 21 48.53 -95.40 -39.98
N GLN A 22 48.84 -94.36 -40.75
CA GLN A 22 49.62 -93.21 -40.29
C GLN A 22 48.84 -92.28 -39.34
N ASP A 23 49.53 -91.75 -38.34
CA ASP A 23 49.02 -90.69 -37.47
C ASP A 23 48.80 -89.38 -38.24
N GLN A 24 47.57 -88.86 -38.20
CA GLN A 24 47.31 -87.42 -38.28
C GLN A 24 46.18 -87.04 -37.31
N PHE A 25 46.38 -85.95 -36.55
CA PHE A 25 45.44 -85.48 -35.54
C PHE A 25 44.20 -84.82 -36.18
N PRO A 26 42.99 -85.01 -35.62
CA PRO A 26 41.79 -84.28 -36.06
C PRO A 26 41.77 -82.85 -35.50
N ALA A 27 41.85 -81.84 -36.36
CA ALA A 27 41.70 -80.43 -35.96
C ALA A 27 41.03 -79.51 -37.01
N PRO A 28 39.70 -79.63 -37.23
CA PRO A 28 38.93 -78.52 -37.80
C PRO A 28 37.57 -78.31 -37.08
N GLN A 29 37.59 -77.73 -35.87
CA GLN A 29 36.36 -77.21 -35.21
C GLN A 29 36.56 -75.82 -34.58
N SER A 30 37.77 -75.47 -34.18
CA SER A 30 38.10 -74.14 -33.62
C SER A 30 38.15 -73.02 -34.67
N GLN A 31 38.48 -73.31 -35.93
CA GLN A 31 38.52 -72.30 -37.00
C GLN A 31 37.13 -71.82 -37.44
N ASP A 32 36.13 -72.72 -37.51
CA ASP A 32 34.79 -72.33 -37.95
C ASP A 32 34.08 -71.46 -36.91
N MET A 33 34.20 -71.82 -35.62
CA MET A 33 33.78 -70.98 -34.50
C MET A 33 34.44 -69.59 -34.54
N ALA A 34 35.75 -69.52 -34.81
CA ALA A 34 36.46 -68.24 -34.94
C ALA A 34 35.95 -67.42 -36.14
N GLN A 35 35.76 -68.03 -37.32
CA GLN A 35 35.20 -67.34 -38.48
C GLN A 35 33.73 -66.95 -38.32
N GLN A 36 32.93 -67.71 -37.59
CA GLN A 36 31.54 -67.39 -37.30
C GLN A 36 31.47 -66.21 -36.31
N GLN A 37 32.28 -66.22 -35.25
CA GLN A 37 32.38 -65.12 -34.29
C GLN A 37 32.95 -63.84 -34.94
N GLN A 38 33.93 -63.95 -35.84
CA GLN A 38 34.47 -62.80 -36.58
C GLN A 38 33.47 -62.24 -37.59
N ARG A 39 32.68 -63.09 -38.27
CA ARG A 39 31.52 -62.65 -39.08
C ARG A 39 30.46 -61.97 -38.23
N HIS A 40 30.21 -62.46 -37.01
CA HIS A 40 29.25 -61.85 -36.08
C HIS A 40 29.69 -60.44 -35.61
N LEU A 41 30.99 -60.26 -35.34
CA LEU A 41 31.60 -58.97 -35.01
C LEU A 41 31.56 -57.99 -36.19
N GLN A 42 31.86 -58.44 -37.41
CA GLN A 42 31.73 -57.60 -38.61
C GLN A 42 30.27 -57.18 -38.88
N ALA A 43 29.32 -58.11 -38.74
CA ALA A 43 27.89 -57.81 -38.87
C ALA A 43 27.41 -56.78 -37.83
N GLN A 44 27.85 -56.92 -36.57
CA GLN A 44 27.52 -55.98 -35.49
C GLN A 44 28.16 -54.60 -35.70
N THR A 45 29.40 -54.55 -36.20
CA THR A 45 30.09 -53.28 -36.53
C THR A 45 29.41 -52.55 -37.70
N SER A 46 28.86 -53.30 -38.67
CA SER A 46 28.23 -52.75 -39.87
C SER A 46 26.85 -52.11 -39.63
N GLN A 47 26.25 -52.29 -38.44
CA GLN A 47 24.94 -51.72 -38.11
C GLN A 47 25.00 -50.33 -37.45
N LEU A 48 26.14 -49.92 -36.88
CA LEU A 48 26.30 -48.61 -36.23
C LEU A 48 26.02 -47.40 -37.14
N PRO A 49 26.44 -47.37 -38.43
CA PRO A 49 26.22 -46.20 -39.29
C PRO A 49 24.75 -45.88 -39.57
N GLN A 50 23.88 -46.90 -39.58
CA GLN A 50 22.51 -46.78 -40.10
C GLN A 50 21.51 -46.22 -39.07
N GLN A 51 21.89 -46.14 -37.78
CA GLN A 51 21.04 -45.56 -36.73
C GLN A 51 21.27 -44.05 -36.56
N GLN A 52 22.45 -43.53 -36.92
CA GLN A 52 22.77 -42.10 -36.84
C GLN A 52 22.07 -41.27 -37.93
N SER A 53 21.84 -41.83 -39.13
CA SER A 53 21.14 -41.12 -40.22
C SER A 53 19.68 -40.78 -39.89
N GLY A 54 19.01 -41.59 -39.06
CA GLY A 54 17.66 -41.29 -38.58
C GLY A 54 17.65 -40.15 -37.56
N GLN A 55 18.58 -40.18 -36.60
CA GLN A 55 18.73 -39.11 -35.60
C GLN A 55 19.11 -37.77 -36.24
N GLY A 56 19.96 -37.77 -37.28
CA GLY A 56 20.32 -36.55 -38.01
C GLY A 56 19.11 -35.83 -38.64
N GLN A 57 18.13 -36.56 -39.17
CA GLN A 57 16.91 -35.93 -39.71
C GLN A 57 15.98 -35.41 -38.62
N THR A 58 15.90 -36.05 -37.45
CA THR A 58 15.10 -35.52 -36.33
C THR A 58 15.78 -34.32 -35.68
N THR A 59 17.11 -34.30 -35.52
CA THR A 59 17.82 -33.10 -35.03
C THR A 59 17.72 -31.94 -36.00
N LEU A 60 17.88 -32.16 -37.32
CA LEU A 60 17.70 -31.11 -38.32
C LEU A 60 16.26 -30.55 -38.29
N ARG A 61 15.22 -31.39 -38.15
CA ARG A 61 13.84 -30.90 -37.99
C ARG A 61 13.61 -30.15 -36.68
N LEU A 62 14.24 -30.57 -35.57
CA LEU A 62 14.16 -29.82 -34.31
C LEU A 62 14.91 -28.49 -34.38
N GLU A 63 16.06 -28.42 -35.06
CA GLU A 63 16.78 -27.16 -35.30
C GLU A 63 16.01 -26.24 -36.25
N GLU A 64 15.43 -26.77 -37.33
CA GLU A 64 14.59 -26.02 -38.27
C GLU A 64 13.32 -25.47 -37.57
N GLN A 65 12.66 -26.28 -36.74
CA GLN A 65 11.52 -25.86 -35.93
C GLN A 65 11.91 -24.87 -34.82
N ALA A 66 13.09 -25.03 -34.20
CA ALA A 66 13.63 -24.09 -33.21
C ALA A 66 14.05 -22.76 -33.84
N GLN A 67 14.63 -22.77 -35.04
CA GLN A 67 14.92 -21.57 -35.83
C GLN A 67 13.62 -20.88 -36.27
N GLN A 68 12.60 -21.63 -36.68
CA GLN A 68 11.29 -21.08 -37.02
C GLN A 68 10.61 -20.44 -35.79
N LEU A 69 10.69 -21.07 -34.62
CA LEU A 69 10.25 -20.48 -33.34
C LEU A 69 11.06 -19.23 -32.97
N GLN A 70 12.39 -19.26 -33.11
CA GLN A 70 13.25 -18.12 -32.80
C GLN A 70 13.02 -16.95 -33.77
N GLN A 71 12.77 -17.23 -35.05
CA GLN A 71 12.44 -16.24 -36.07
C GLN A 71 11.03 -15.66 -35.86
N MET A 72 10.06 -16.47 -35.46
CA MET A 72 8.75 -16.00 -35.00
C MET A 72 8.89 -15.10 -33.76
N LEU A 73 9.70 -15.49 -32.78
CA LEU A 73 9.91 -14.73 -31.54
C LEU A 73 10.68 -13.42 -31.80
N GLN A 74 11.62 -13.41 -32.74
CA GLN A 74 12.24 -12.18 -33.26
C GLN A 74 11.22 -11.30 -34.03
N THR A 75 10.29 -11.90 -34.79
CA THR A 75 9.25 -11.15 -35.49
C THR A 75 8.24 -10.55 -34.51
N VAL A 76 7.87 -11.28 -33.46
CA VAL A 76 7.05 -10.77 -32.35
C VAL A 76 7.79 -9.66 -31.58
N GLN A 77 9.09 -9.82 -31.29
CA GLN A 77 9.88 -8.73 -30.71
C GLN A 77 10.03 -7.52 -31.65
N ALA A 78 10.12 -7.73 -32.97
CA ALA A 78 10.17 -6.65 -33.95
C ALA A 78 8.82 -5.92 -34.05
N GLN A 79 7.69 -6.64 -34.00
CA GLN A 79 6.35 -6.06 -33.94
C GLN A 79 6.10 -5.33 -32.61
N GLN A 80 6.57 -5.88 -31.47
CA GLN A 80 6.51 -5.21 -30.18
C GLN A 80 7.40 -3.96 -30.15
N ARG A 81 8.60 -3.99 -30.76
CA ARG A 81 9.45 -2.80 -30.93
C ARG A 81 8.83 -1.77 -31.87
N ALA A 82 8.19 -2.18 -32.96
CA ALA A 82 7.45 -1.27 -33.83
C ALA A 82 6.25 -0.62 -33.11
N ALA A 83 5.50 -1.38 -32.31
CA ALA A 83 4.42 -0.87 -31.47
C ALA A 83 4.93 0.10 -30.38
N ALA A 84 6.07 -0.20 -29.75
CA ALA A 84 6.71 0.67 -28.76
C ALA A 84 7.22 1.98 -29.39
N VAL A 85 7.87 1.90 -30.56
CA VAL A 85 8.31 3.08 -31.33
C VAL A 85 7.12 3.93 -31.78
N SER A 86 5.97 3.31 -32.08
CA SER A 86 4.73 4.02 -32.46
C SER A 86 3.90 4.53 -31.28
N THR A 87 4.34 4.38 -30.03
CA THR A 87 3.59 4.83 -28.83
C THR A 87 4.29 5.90 -27.99
N VAL A 88 5.51 6.33 -28.36
CA VAL A 88 6.16 7.53 -27.78
C VAL A 88 5.95 8.74 -28.68
N ALA A 89 4.69 9.11 -28.90
CA ALA A 89 4.37 10.51 -29.16
C ALA A 89 4.62 11.26 -27.84
N PRO A 90 5.50 12.28 -27.79
CA PRO A 90 5.65 13.08 -26.58
C PRO A 90 4.33 13.79 -26.33
N GLY A 91 3.64 13.41 -25.24
CA GLY A 91 2.49 14.16 -24.76
C GLY A 91 2.92 15.61 -24.57
N PRO A 92 2.14 16.60 -25.06
CA PRO A 92 2.58 17.99 -25.06
C PRO A 92 2.89 18.40 -23.63
N THR A 93 4.15 18.75 -23.36
CA THR A 93 4.59 19.19 -22.04
C THR A 93 3.90 20.51 -21.76
N VAL A 94 2.75 20.45 -21.08
CA VAL A 94 2.03 21.64 -20.59
C VAL A 94 2.85 22.23 -19.45
N VAL A 95 3.91 22.94 -19.83
CA VAL A 95 4.54 23.95 -18.98
C VAL A 95 3.39 24.86 -18.55
N PRO A 96 3.10 24.99 -17.24
CA PRO A 96 2.02 25.85 -16.80
C PRO A 96 2.31 27.26 -17.32
N PRO A 97 1.37 27.92 -18.04
CA PRO A 97 1.63 29.22 -18.63
C PRO A 97 2.02 30.17 -17.51
N SER A 98 3.26 30.66 -17.55
CA SER A 98 3.74 31.65 -16.59
C SER A 98 2.79 32.83 -16.64
N TYR A 99 2.15 33.13 -15.52
CA TYR A 99 1.20 34.22 -15.42
C TYR A 99 1.99 35.53 -15.57
N MET A 100 2.07 36.04 -16.81
CA MET A 100 2.58 37.38 -17.03
C MET A 100 1.67 38.33 -16.27
N GLN A 101 2.20 38.88 -15.19
CA GLN A 101 1.50 39.74 -14.26
C GLN A 101 1.19 41.07 -14.96
N MET A 102 0.04 41.11 -15.65
CA MET A 102 -0.50 42.32 -16.25
C MET A 102 -0.95 43.29 -15.15
N SER A 103 0.02 43.98 -14.55
CA SER A 103 -0.18 45.20 -13.79
C SER A 103 -0.70 46.29 -14.73
N ALA A 104 -2.01 46.25 -15.00
CA ALA A 104 -2.70 47.27 -15.77
C ALA A 104 -2.68 48.59 -15.00
N HIS A 105 -1.66 49.42 -15.24
CA HIS A 105 -1.64 50.80 -14.78
C HIS A 105 -2.76 51.56 -15.49
N ILE A 106 -3.87 51.77 -14.77
CA ILE A 106 -4.99 52.60 -15.23
C ILE A 106 -4.59 54.07 -15.06
N GLU A 107 -3.77 54.56 -15.98
CA GLU A 107 -3.57 55.99 -16.16
C GLU A 107 -4.91 56.62 -16.55
N LEU A 108 -5.41 57.56 -15.73
CA LEU A 108 -6.60 58.34 -16.04
C LEU A 108 -6.33 59.20 -17.29
N PRO A 109 -7.28 59.30 -18.24
CA PRO A 109 -7.18 60.19 -19.38
C PRO A 109 -7.44 61.65 -18.97
N ASP A 110 -6.62 62.58 -19.44
CA ASP A 110 -6.72 64.01 -19.10
C ASP A 110 -7.81 64.74 -19.93
N SER A 111 -8.42 64.05 -20.90
CA SER A 111 -9.43 64.61 -21.80
C SER A 111 -10.57 63.64 -22.11
N LEU A 112 -11.79 64.19 -22.26
CA LEU A 112 -12.97 63.44 -22.70
C LEU A 112 -12.75 62.77 -24.08
N ALA A 113 -11.98 63.39 -24.97
CA ALA A 113 -11.68 62.81 -26.29
C ALA A 113 -10.74 61.60 -26.17
N GLU A 114 -9.74 61.70 -25.28
CA GLU A 114 -8.80 60.64 -24.97
C GLU A 114 -9.49 59.47 -24.26
N ALA A 115 -10.40 59.74 -23.33
CA ALA A 115 -11.24 58.72 -22.69
C ALA A 115 -12.02 57.90 -23.74
N HIS A 116 -12.68 58.56 -24.71
CA HIS A 116 -13.39 57.88 -25.80
C HIS A 116 -12.46 57.12 -26.79
N ALA A 117 -11.17 57.45 -26.86
CA ALA A 117 -10.19 56.70 -27.62
C ALA A 117 -9.68 55.47 -26.83
N LYS A 118 -9.40 55.64 -25.53
CA LYS A 118 -8.95 54.58 -24.62
C LYS A 118 -10.04 53.52 -24.42
N ILE A 119 -11.31 53.93 -24.29
CA ILE A 119 -12.49 53.04 -24.29
C ILE A 119 -12.53 52.23 -25.58
N ARG A 120 -12.49 52.87 -26.76
CA ARG A 120 -12.54 52.14 -28.05
C ARG A 120 -11.36 51.20 -28.28
N LYS A 121 -10.17 51.53 -27.76
CA LYS A 121 -9.02 50.61 -27.74
C LYS A 121 -9.29 49.39 -26.86
N LEU A 122 -9.81 49.59 -25.65
CA LEU A 122 -10.18 48.50 -24.73
C LEU A 122 -11.35 47.64 -25.25
N GLU A 123 -12.31 48.24 -25.98
CA GLU A 123 -13.39 47.51 -26.66
C GLU A 123 -12.84 46.62 -27.78
N LEU A 124 -11.89 47.11 -28.58
CA LEU A 124 -11.22 46.31 -29.61
C LEU A 124 -10.34 45.20 -29.00
N GLU A 125 -9.62 45.50 -27.92
CA GLU A 125 -8.81 44.51 -27.18
C GLU A 125 -9.68 43.45 -26.50
N ARG A 126 -10.84 43.82 -25.95
CA ARG A 126 -11.88 42.89 -25.47
C ARG A 126 -12.38 42.01 -26.61
N ASN A 127 -12.86 42.60 -27.71
CA ASN A 127 -13.44 41.83 -28.82
C ASN A 127 -12.41 40.87 -29.45
N TYR A 128 -11.14 41.28 -29.53
CA TYR A 128 -10.03 40.44 -29.97
C TYR A 128 -9.75 39.29 -28.98
N THR A 129 -9.68 39.56 -27.68
CA THR A 129 -9.43 38.52 -26.67
C THR A 129 -10.61 37.56 -26.48
N GLU A 130 -11.85 38.02 -26.65
CA GLU A 130 -13.04 37.17 -26.70
C GLU A 130 -13.04 36.26 -27.93
N SER A 131 -12.74 36.80 -29.12
CA SER A 131 -12.59 36.01 -30.35
C SER A 131 -11.46 34.97 -30.24
N LEU A 132 -10.33 35.35 -29.64
CA LEU A 132 -9.21 34.45 -29.37
C LEU A 132 -9.61 33.33 -28.40
N LEU A 133 -10.27 33.67 -27.28
CA LEU A 133 -10.79 32.68 -26.31
C LEU A 133 -11.79 31.72 -26.97
N GLU A 134 -12.67 32.20 -27.84
CA GLU A 134 -13.66 31.37 -28.53
C GLU A 134 -13.00 30.44 -29.58
N SER A 135 -11.96 30.92 -30.29
CA SER A 135 -11.15 30.08 -31.18
C SER A 135 -10.39 28.98 -30.42
N VAL A 136 -9.87 29.29 -29.23
CA VAL A 136 -9.17 28.34 -28.36
C VAL A 136 -10.13 27.32 -27.75
N ARG A 137 -11.34 27.73 -27.36
CA ARG A 137 -12.41 26.81 -26.92
C ARG A 137 -12.80 25.83 -28.01
N ARG A 138 -13.12 26.32 -29.22
CA ARG A 138 -13.45 25.46 -30.36
C ARG A 138 -12.32 24.47 -30.67
N ARG A 139 -11.07 24.93 -30.63
CA ARG A 139 -9.92 24.03 -30.82
C ARG A 139 -9.84 22.93 -29.74
N TYR A 140 -10.08 23.26 -28.46
CA TYR A 140 -10.11 22.24 -27.40
C TYR A 140 -11.30 21.27 -27.55
N GLU A 141 -12.44 21.73 -28.04
CA GLU A 141 -13.60 20.87 -28.38
C GLU A 141 -13.26 19.92 -29.54
N GLU A 142 -12.62 20.42 -30.60
CA GLU A 142 -12.13 19.63 -31.74
C GLU A 142 -11.06 18.61 -31.32
N GLU A 143 -10.09 19.00 -30.48
CA GLU A 143 -9.08 18.10 -29.92
C GLU A 143 -9.69 17.02 -29.01
N MET A 144 -10.69 17.37 -28.18
CA MET A 144 -11.45 16.41 -27.38
C MET A 144 -12.20 15.39 -28.25
N ILE A 145 -12.90 15.84 -29.29
CA ILE A 145 -13.63 14.96 -30.23
C ILE A 145 -12.65 14.05 -30.99
N ALA A 146 -11.49 14.56 -31.40
CA ALA A 146 -10.44 13.77 -32.04
C ALA A 146 -9.85 12.70 -31.10
N VAL A 147 -9.61 13.04 -29.83
CA VAL A 147 -9.15 12.09 -28.81
C VAL A 147 -10.23 11.02 -28.53
N GLU A 148 -11.49 11.43 -28.34
CA GLU A 148 -12.60 10.49 -28.13
C GLU A 148 -12.79 9.53 -29.31
N THR A 149 -12.77 10.04 -30.54
CA THR A 149 -12.92 9.19 -31.75
C THR A 149 -11.72 8.27 -31.94
N SER A 150 -10.50 8.72 -31.63
CA SER A 150 -9.30 7.87 -31.59
C SER A 150 -9.43 6.72 -30.58
N TYR A 151 -9.88 6.99 -29.35
CA TYR A 151 -10.12 5.94 -28.34
C TYR A 151 -11.25 4.99 -28.75
N LYS A 152 -12.37 5.50 -29.29
CA LYS A 152 -13.49 4.68 -29.78
C LYS A 152 -13.04 3.76 -30.93
N ASN A 153 -12.28 4.28 -31.89
CA ASN A 153 -11.71 3.49 -32.99
C ASN A 153 -10.73 2.42 -32.50
N ARG A 154 -9.85 2.76 -31.55
CA ARG A 154 -8.91 1.80 -30.92
C ARG A 154 -9.67 0.70 -30.17
N LEU A 155 -10.73 1.03 -29.45
CA LEU A 155 -11.58 0.05 -28.76
C LEU A 155 -12.26 -0.89 -29.76
N LEU A 156 -12.88 -0.37 -30.82
CA LEU A 156 -13.52 -1.16 -31.87
C LEU A 156 -12.55 -2.14 -32.54
N VAL A 157 -11.32 -1.72 -32.83
CA VAL A 157 -10.28 -2.62 -33.39
C VAL A 157 -9.89 -3.72 -32.42
N VAL A 158 -9.80 -3.43 -31.11
CA VAL A 158 -9.51 -4.46 -30.09
C VAL A 158 -10.67 -5.43 -29.93
N GLU A 159 -11.92 -4.94 -29.89
CA GLU A 159 -13.11 -5.77 -29.86
C GLU A 159 -13.23 -6.69 -31.08
N ASP A 160 -13.06 -6.16 -32.29
CA ASP A 160 -13.09 -6.94 -33.54
C ASP A 160 -11.96 -7.98 -33.57
N SER A 161 -10.74 -7.62 -33.14
CA SER A 161 -9.64 -8.56 -32.93
C SER A 161 -10.02 -9.71 -32.00
N ASN A 162 -10.72 -9.42 -30.90
CA ASN A 162 -11.07 -10.41 -29.88
C ASN A 162 -12.24 -11.28 -30.34
N ARG A 163 -13.30 -10.71 -30.92
CA ARG A 163 -14.37 -11.45 -31.61
C ARG A 163 -13.82 -12.41 -32.66
N LYS A 164 -12.80 -11.98 -33.42
CA LYS A 164 -12.08 -12.81 -34.41
C LYS A 164 -11.12 -13.84 -33.81
N LYS A 165 -10.80 -13.79 -32.52
CA LYS A 165 -10.11 -14.87 -31.79
C LYS A 165 -11.12 -15.85 -31.22
N GLU A 166 -12.16 -15.33 -30.57
CA GLU A 166 -13.28 -16.11 -30.02
C GLU A 166 -13.95 -16.98 -31.09
N ALA A 167 -14.27 -16.41 -32.26
CA ALA A 167 -14.84 -17.17 -33.37
C ALA A 167 -13.94 -18.32 -33.86
N ARG A 168 -12.61 -18.09 -33.96
CA ARG A 168 -11.65 -19.15 -34.33
C ARG A 168 -11.49 -20.21 -33.25
N LEU A 169 -11.44 -19.81 -31.98
CA LEU A 169 -11.38 -20.76 -30.85
C LEU A 169 -12.66 -21.61 -30.75
N LEU A 170 -13.83 -21.04 -31.08
CA LEU A 170 -15.08 -21.80 -31.18
C LEU A 170 -15.05 -22.78 -32.37
N GLU A 171 -14.57 -22.36 -33.54
CA GLU A 171 -14.43 -23.21 -34.72
C GLU A 171 -13.41 -24.35 -34.48
N GLU A 172 -12.24 -24.04 -33.91
CA GLU A 172 -11.22 -25.02 -33.50
C GLU A 172 -11.78 -26.01 -32.46
N ASN A 173 -12.56 -25.53 -31.49
CA ASN A 173 -13.22 -26.39 -30.50
C ASN A 173 -14.27 -27.30 -31.14
N GLU A 174 -15.09 -26.78 -32.07
CA GLU A 174 -16.06 -27.59 -32.79
C GLU A 174 -15.37 -28.64 -33.69
N GLN A 175 -14.34 -28.26 -34.44
CA GLN A 175 -13.53 -29.19 -35.23
C GLN A 175 -12.90 -30.29 -34.36
N LEU A 176 -12.39 -29.96 -33.17
CA LEU A 176 -11.86 -30.94 -32.22
C LEU A 176 -12.97 -31.86 -31.68
N MET A 177 -14.14 -31.31 -31.30
CA MET A 177 -15.29 -32.14 -30.88
C MET A 177 -15.74 -33.09 -32.01
N GLN A 178 -15.85 -32.61 -33.25
CA GLN A 178 -16.19 -33.43 -34.41
C GLN A 178 -15.13 -34.54 -34.66
N GLN A 179 -13.84 -34.24 -34.50
CA GLN A 179 -12.77 -35.25 -34.58
C GLN A 179 -12.87 -36.30 -33.45
N HIS A 180 -13.12 -35.88 -32.21
CA HIS A 180 -13.27 -36.81 -31.08
C HIS A 180 -14.51 -37.70 -31.23
N LEU A 181 -15.63 -37.15 -31.70
CA LEU A 181 -16.85 -37.91 -32.05
C LEU A 181 -16.61 -38.87 -33.22
N GLY A 182 -15.79 -38.48 -34.20
CA GLY A 182 -15.35 -39.37 -35.29
C GLY A 182 -14.55 -40.57 -34.78
N ARG A 183 -13.55 -40.33 -33.92
CA ARG A 183 -12.74 -41.40 -33.30
C ARG A 183 -13.57 -42.32 -32.40
N LEU A 184 -14.54 -41.77 -31.67
CA LEU A 184 -15.50 -42.55 -30.87
C LEU A 184 -16.32 -43.49 -31.75
N ARG A 185 -16.96 -42.98 -32.81
CA ARG A 185 -17.75 -43.80 -33.76
C ARG A 185 -16.89 -44.88 -34.42
N GLN A 186 -15.65 -44.56 -34.80
CA GLN A 186 -14.72 -45.54 -35.37
C GLN A 186 -14.41 -46.65 -34.36
N ALA A 187 -14.07 -46.32 -33.10
CA ALA A 187 -13.79 -47.31 -32.07
C ALA A 187 -15.03 -48.16 -31.69
N GLU A 188 -16.23 -47.56 -31.73
CA GLU A 188 -17.50 -48.28 -31.56
C GLU A 188 -17.78 -49.23 -32.73
N GLN A 189 -17.51 -48.80 -33.97
CA GLN A 189 -17.62 -49.63 -35.16
C GLN A 189 -16.61 -50.79 -35.13
N GLU A 190 -15.32 -50.53 -34.93
CA GLU A 190 -14.26 -51.54 -34.81
C GLU A 190 -14.57 -52.57 -33.71
N LYS A 191 -15.10 -52.11 -32.57
CA LYS A 191 -15.59 -52.99 -31.49
C LYS A 191 -16.75 -53.87 -31.95
N SER A 192 -17.70 -53.35 -32.73
CA SER A 192 -18.83 -54.11 -33.26
C SER A 192 -18.42 -55.14 -34.33
N GLU A 193 -17.46 -54.78 -35.19
CA GLU A 193 -16.88 -55.65 -36.21
C GLU A 193 -16.05 -56.77 -35.57
N LEU A 194 -15.21 -56.45 -34.58
CA LEU A 194 -14.50 -57.45 -33.78
C LEU A 194 -15.47 -58.37 -33.03
N SER A 195 -16.54 -57.84 -32.44
CA SER A 195 -17.53 -58.65 -31.73
C SER A 195 -18.26 -59.62 -32.68
N THR A 196 -18.71 -59.15 -33.84
CA THR A 196 -19.38 -60.00 -34.84
C THR A 196 -18.44 -61.03 -35.45
N ALA A 197 -17.18 -60.67 -35.72
CA ALA A 197 -16.15 -61.61 -36.17
C ALA A 197 -15.85 -62.70 -35.13
N MET A 198 -15.84 -62.36 -33.82
CA MET A 198 -15.66 -63.36 -32.77
C MET A 198 -16.89 -64.27 -32.60
N TYR A 199 -18.11 -63.74 -32.70
CA TYR A 199 -19.32 -64.58 -32.72
C TYR A 199 -19.34 -65.52 -33.94
N GLY A 200 -19.02 -65.04 -35.14
CA GLY A 200 -18.92 -65.90 -36.33
C GLY A 200 -17.90 -67.03 -36.17
N ARG A 201 -16.72 -66.74 -35.61
CA ARG A 201 -15.70 -67.76 -35.29
C ARG A 201 -16.18 -68.79 -34.26
N LEU A 202 -16.96 -68.38 -33.26
CA LEU A 202 -17.55 -69.29 -32.29
C LEU A 202 -18.58 -70.21 -32.96
N GLU A 203 -19.49 -69.66 -33.77
CA GLU A 203 -20.45 -70.46 -34.53
C GLU A 203 -19.77 -71.45 -35.48
N ASP A 204 -18.68 -71.06 -36.15
CA ASP A 204 -17.93 -71.94 -37.05
C ASP A 204 -17.22 -73.07 -36.30
N LEU A 205 -16.62 -72.79 -35.14
CA LEU A 205 -16.05 -73.82 -34.25
C LEU A 205 -17.14 -74.76 -33.71
N GLU A 206 -18.34 -74.27 -33.42
CA GLU A 206 -19.48 -75.12 -33.05
C GLU A 206 -19.97 -75.97 -34.24
N ARG A 207 -20.00 -75.41 -35.46
CA ARG A 207 -20.31 -76.16 -36.70
C ARG A 207 -19.27 -77.23 -36.99
N ASP A 208 -17.98 -76.97 -36.80
CA ASP A 208 -16.90 -77.96 -36.96
C ASP A 208 -17.01 -79.06 -35.91
N ARG A 209 -17.17 -78.69 -34.64
CA ARG A 209 -17.39 -79.64 -33.55
C ARG A 209 -18.61 -80.52 -33.78
N ALA A 210 -19.72 -79.97 -34.28
CA ALA A 210 -20.91 -80.74 -34.62
C ALA A 210 -20.67 -81.72 -35.78
N ARG A 211 -19.95 -81.29 -36.82
CA ARG A 211 -19.53 -82.15 -37.94
C ARG A 211 -18.63 -83.29 -37.47
N ASP A 212 -17.64 -83.02 -36.62
CA ASP A 212 -16.73 -84.04 -36.09
C ASP A 212 -17.43 -85.03 -35.14
N ILE A 213 -18.38 -84.56 -34.34
CA ILE A 213 -19.24 -85.43 -33.52
C ILE A 213 -20.04 -86.41 -34.40
N GLU A 214 -20.58 -85.98 -35.55
CA GLU A 214 -21.30 -86.91 -36.43
C GLU A 214 -20.34 -87.85 -37.19
N LYS A 215 -19.17 -87.38 -37.65
CA LYS A 215 -18.12 -88.25 -38.22
C LYS A 215 -17.74 -89.39 -37.26
N VAL A 216 -17.55 -89.08 -35.96
CA VAL A 216 -17.23 -90.09 -34.94
C VAL A 216 -18.39 -91.06 -34.72
N LYS A 217 -19.65 -90.59 -34.74
CA LYS A 217 -20.82 -91.49 -34.71
C LYS A 217 -20.87 -92.40 -35.94
N ASP A 218 -20.60 -91.89 -37.14
CA ASP A 218 -20.60 -92.70 -38.37
C ASP A 218 -19.47 -93.73 -38.40
N GLN A 219 -18.27 -93.36 -37.96
CA GLN A 219 -17.18 -94.31 -37.75
C GLN A 219 -17.55 -95.41 -36.74
N HIS A 220 -18.22 -95.05 -35.65
CA HIS A 220 -18.70 -96.03 -34.67
C HIS A 220 -19.84 -96.92 -35.20
N ARG A 221 -20.80 -96.36 -35.95
CA ARG A 221 -21.86 -97.10 -36.66
C ARG A 221 -21.25 -98.12 -37.62
N LEU A 222 -20.25 -97.73 -38.40
CA LEU A 222 -19.54 -98.59 -39.34
C LEU A 222 -18.75 -99.70 -38.62
N ALA A 223 -18.00 -99.36 -37.56
CA ALA A 223 -17.24 -100.34 -36.78
C ALA A 223 -18.14 -101.39 -36.11
N LEU A 224 -19.34 -101.00 -35.65
CA LEU A 224 -20.34 -101.94 -35.14
C LEU A 224 -20.94 -102.83 -36.25
N GLN A 225 -21.01 -102.36 -37.49
CA GLN A 225 -21.46 -103.16 -38.64
C GLN A 225 -20.38 -104.15 -39.09
N THR A 226 -19.12 -103.74 -39.18
CA THR A 226 -18.01 -104.65 -39.56
C THR A 226 -17.82 -105.75 -38.53
N LEU A 227 -17.86 -105.42 -37.23
CA LEU A 227 -17.76 -106.38 -36.13
C LEU A 227 -18.90 -107.42 -36.16
N LYS A 228 -20.15 -106.99 -36.44
CA LYS A 228 -21.29 -107.92 -36.59
C LYS A 228 -21.08 -108.90 -37.74
N ARG A 229 -20.75 -108.40 -38.94
CA ARG A 229 -20.42 -109.23 -40.11
C ARG A 229 -19.28 -110.21 -39.81
N GLU A 230 -18.24 -109.77 -39.12
CA GLU A 230 -17.09 -110.63 -38.78
C GLU A 230 -17.45 -111.75 -37.79
N HIS A 231 -18.38 -111.50 -36.86
CA HIS A 231 -18.97 -112.53 -36.00
C HIS A 231 -19.89 -113.48 -36.78
N GLU A 232 -20.74 -112.97 -37.68
CA GLU A 232 -21.62 -113.77 -38.53
C GLU A 232 -20.81 -114.73 -39.42
N GLU A 233 -19.79 -114.23 -40.13
CA GLU A 233 -18.87 -115.06 -40.90
C GLU A 233 -18.06 -116.06 -40.04
N ALA A 234 -17.73 -115.71 -38.79
CA ALA A 234 -17.05 -116.64 -37.88
C ALA A 234 -17.95 -117.81 -37.48
N LEU A 235 -19.24 -117.56 -37.25
CA LEU A 235 -20.24 -118.61 -37.01
C LEU A 235 -20.39 -119.52 -38.24
N GLU A 236 -20.45 -118.96 -39.45
CA GLU A 236 -20.46 -119.77 -40.68
C GLU A 236 -19.22 -120.65 -40.85
N ARG A 237 -18.03 -120.10 -40.57
CA ARG A 237 -16.76 -120.84 -40.64
C ARG A 237 -16.76 -122.02 -39.68
N LEU A 238 -17.28 -121.83 -38.46
CA LEU A 238 -17.42 -122.88 -37.45
C LEU A 238 -18.44 -123.96 -37.86
N MET A 239 -19.61 -123.55 -38.41
CA MET A 239 -20.59 -124.50 -38.94
C MET A 239 -20.02 -125.38 -40.07
N ARG A 240 -19.23 -124.78 -40.98
CA ARG A 240 -18.57 -125.51 -42.07
C ARG A 240 -17.52 -126.51 -41.57
N ALA A 241 -16.66 -126.12 -40.63
CA ALA A 241 -15.66 -127.01 -40.06
C ALA A 241 -16.29 -128.24 -39.38
N LYS A 242 -17.36 -128.03 -38.60
CA LYS A 242 -18.11 -129.09 -37.92
C LYS A 242 -18.75 -130.10 -38.88
N ASN A 243 -19.16 -129.68 -40.07
CA ASN A 243 -19.69 -130.59 -41.08
C ASN A 243 -18.58 -131.42 -41.74
N GLN A 244 -17.43 -130.82 -42.02
CA GLN A 244 -16.27 -131.52 -42.60
C GLN A 244 -15.70 -132.59 -41.66
N GLU A 245 -15.74 -132.36 -40.34
CA GLU A 245 -15.35 -133.37 -39.35
C GLU A 245 -16.23 -134.63 -39.41
N ILE A 246 -17.55 -134.46 -39.59
CA ILE A 246 -18.52 -135.55 -39.74
C ILE A 246 -18.23 -136.36 -41.02
N GLU A 247 -17.95 -135.69 -42.14
CA GLU A 247 -17.62 -136.31 -43.43
C GLU A 247 -16.31 -137.13 -43.35
N MET A 248 -15.27 -136.59 -42.70
CA MET A 248 -14.00 -137.29 -42.50
C MET A 248 -14.16 -138.56 -41.66
N VAL A 249 -14.92 -138.51 -40.57
CA VAL A 249 -15.21 -139.68 -39.71
C VAL A 249 -15.95 -140.78 -40.47
N ALA A 250 -16.87 -140.42 -41.38
CA ALA A 250 -17.52 -141.40 -42.24
C ALA A 250 -16.52 -142.08 -43.19
N SER A 251 -15.65 -141.31 -43.86
CA SER A 251 -14.68 -141.85 -44.83
C SER A 251 -13.66 -142.83 -44.22
N ALA A 252 -13.29 -142.64 -42.95
CA ALA A 252 -12.34 -143.50 -42.23
C ALA A 252 -12.90 -144.90 -41.91
N HIS A 253 -14.22 -145.11 -42.01
CA HIS A 253 -14.84 -146.40 -41.73
C HIS A 253 -14.64 -147.42 -42.88
N ASP A 254 -14.52 -146.96 -44.13
CA ASP A 254 -14.48 -147.85 -45.30
C ASP A 254 -13.06 -148.28 -45.71
N THR A 255 -12.05 -147.45 -45.47
CA THR A 255 -10.64 -147.77 -45.75
C THR A 255 -10.16 -149.02 -44.97
N SER A 256 -10.72 -149.26 -43.78
CA SER A 256 -10.46 -150.43 -42.94
C SER A 256 -10.77 -151.77 -43.64
N LYS A 257 -11.74 -151.80 -44.58
CA LYS A 257 -12.23 -153.02 -45.24
C LYS A 257 -11.34 -153.50 -46.39
N SER A 258 -10.44 -152.65 -46.89
CA SER A 258 -9.63 -152.94 -48.10
C SER A 258 -8.33 -153.70 -47.82
N LEU A 259 -7.87 -153.76 -46.57
CA LEU A 259 -6.53 -154.31 -46.24
C LEU A 259 -6.44 -155.84 -46.32
N THR A 260 -7.57 -156.55 -46.29
CA THR A 260 -7.61 -158.03 -46.31
C THR A 260 -7.18 -158.64 -47.64
N ALA A 261 -7.31 -157.90 -48.76
CA ALA A 261 -7.09 -158.43 -50.11
C ALA A 261 -5.61 -158.54 -50.53
N VAL A 262 -4.69 -157.90 -49.80
CA VAL A 262 -3.27 -157.75 -50.22
C VAL A 262 -2.47 -159.05 -50.08
N VAL A 263 -2.94 -160.02 -49.27
CA VAL A 263 -2.20 -161.25 -48.96
C VAL A 263 -2.15 -162.24 -50.14
N GLU A 264 -3.21 -162.32 -50.96
CA GLU A 264 -3.27 -163.23 -52.11
C GLU A 264 -2.24 -162.86 -53.20
N GLN A 265 -1.90 -161.58 -53.30
CA GLN A 265 -1.00 -161.05 -54.33
C GLN A 265 0.44 -161.58 -54.22
N ILE A 266 0.83 -162.14 -53.06
CA ILE A 266 2.18 -162.68 -52.81
C ILE A 266 2.52 -163.85 -53.75
N GLN A 267 1.53 -164.63 -54.21
CA GLN A 267 1.78 -165.79 -55.09
C GLN A 267 2.12 -165.43 -56.55
N ASN A 268 1.87 -164.19 -56.98
CA ASN A 268 2.22 -163.76 -58.35
C ASN A 268 3.74 -163.56 -58.54
N ASN A 269 4.47 -163.21 -57.47
CA ASN A 269 5.89 -162.85 -57.48
C ASN A 269 6.82 -163.90 -58.13
N ALA A 270 6.39 -165.16 -58.26
CA ALA A 270 7.14 -166.21 -58.94
C ALA A 270 7.10 -166.10 -60.49
N ARG A 271 6.01 -165.56 -61.06
CA ARG A 271 5.94 -165.22 -62.49
C ARG A 271 6.59 -163.88 -62.78
N ASP A 272 6.47 -162.95 -61.82
CA ASP A 272 7.16 -161.67 -61.86
C ASP A 272 8.67 -161.81 -62.01
N LEU A 273 9.32 -162.95 -61.72
CA LEU A 273 10.78 -163.12 -61.86
C LEU A 273 11.30 -163.17 -63.31
N GLY A 274 10.51 -163.71 -64.26
CA GLY A 274 10.87 -163.70 -65.68
C GLY A 274 10.55 -162.36 -66.32
N GLU A 275 9.37 -161.83 -66.00
CA GLU A 275 9.01 -160.46 -66.35
C GLU A 275 9.98 -159.46 -65.69
N LEU A 276 10.54 -159.74 -64.50
CA LEU A 276 11.45 -158.88 -63.74
C LEU A 276 12.68 -158.48 -64.53
N HIS A 277 13.11 -159.19 -65.58
CA HIS A 277 14.23 -158.72 -66.39
C HIS A 277 13.82 -157.60 -67.35
N MET A 278 12.74 -157.78 -68.11
CA MET A 278 12.19 -156.76 -69.01
C MET A 278 11.49 -155.63 -68.24
N LYS A 279 10.87 -155.96 -67.10
CA LYS A 279 10.46 -155.00 -66.07
C LYS A 279 11.69 -154.30 -65.52
N VAL A 280 12.82 -154.91 -65.13
CA VAL A 280 14.00 -154.16 -64.63
C VAL A 280 14.59 -153.23 -65.69
N GLU A 281 14.64 -153.59 -66.97
CA GLU A 281 15.02 -152.61 -68.01
C GLU A 281 13.95 -151.52 -68.19
N GLY A 282 12.68 -151.91 -68.18
CA GLY A 282 11.53 -151.01 -68.23
C GLY A 282 11.38 -150.11 -67.01
N TRP A 283 11.89 -150.52 -65.85
CA TRP A 283 11.80 -149.92 -64.50
C TRP A 283 13.11 -149.20 -64.14
N ASN A 284 14.20 -149.47 -64.86
CA ASN A 284 15.32 -148.56 -65.00
C ASN A 284 14.99 -147.43 -65.99
N ARG A 285 14.28 -147.69 -67.09
CA ARG A 285 13.75 -146.62 -67.97
C ARG A 285 12.67 -145.79 -67.25
N GLN A 286 11.54 -146.41 -66.89
CA GLN A 286 10.49 -145.79 -66.07
C GLN A 286 11.06 -145.22 -64.76
N GLY A 287 12.04 -145.84 -64.12
CA GLY A 287 12.67 -145.29 -62.90
C GLY A 287 13.61 -144.11 -63.17
N LEU A 288 14.14 -143.94 -64.39
CA LEU A 288 14.79 -142.71 -64.84
C LEU A 288 13.75 -141.67 -65.24
N ASP A 289 12.68 -142.05 -65.94
CA ASP A 289 11.58 -141.17 -66.35
C ASP A 289 10.81 -140.63 -65.13
N GLU A 290 10.53 -141.47 -64.13
CA GLU A 290 9.92 -141.10 -62.84
C GLU A 290 10.86 -140.23 -62.00
N ARG A 291 12.18 -140.48 -62.05
CA ARG A 291 13.16 -139.57 -61.44
C ARG A 291 13.19 -138.24 -62.16
N GLU A 292 13.12 -138.21 -63.49
CA GLU A 292 13.07 -136.97 -64.26
C GLU A 292 11.76 -136.21 -64.04
N ILE A 293 10.60 -136.89 -64.01
CA ILE A 293 9.30 -136.31 -63.66
C ILE A 293 9.31 -135.81 -62.21
N SER A 294 9.93 -136.55 -61.27
CA SER A 294 10.09 -136.12 -59.88
C SER A 294 11.02 -134.90 -59.75
N LEU A 295 12.10 -134.83 -60.55
CA LEU A 295 12.99 -133.68 -60.62
C LEU A 295 12.27 -132.49 -61.23
N ARG A 296 11.69 -132.60 -62.42
CA ARG A 296 10.87 -131.55 -63.08
C ARG A 296 9.74 -131.05 -62.17
N SER A 297 9.09 -131.93 -61.39
CA SER A 297 8.07 -131.55 -60.41
C SER A 297 8.64 -130.79 -59.21
N LYS A 298 9.82 -131.18 -58.70
CA LYS A 298 10.54 -130.43 -57.66
C LYS A 298 11.08 -129.11 -58.17
N ASP A 299 11.59 -129.07 -59.41
CA ASP A 299 12.09 -127.86 -60.06
C ASP A 299 10.94 -126.87 -60.28
N GLU A 300 9.76 -127.33 -60.71
CA GLU A 300 8.56 -126.48 -60.81
C GLU A 300 8.05 -126.03 -59.42
N GLN A 301 8.12 -126.88 -58.38
CA GLN A 301 7.84 -126.47 -57.00
C GLN A 301 8.82 -125.41 -56.50
N LEU A 302 10.12 -125.56 -56.77
CA LEU A 302 11.15 -124.57 -56.47
C LEU A 302 10.92 -123.27 -57.27
N ARG A 303 10.54 -123.37 -58.55
CA ARG A 303 10.21 -122.24 -59.41
C ARG A 303 8.98 -121.47 -58.88
N MET A 304 7.93 -122.16 -58.47
CA MET A 304 6.74 -121.55 -57.84
C MET A 304 7.07 -120.91 -56.49
N LEU A 305 7.94 -121.52 -55.67
CA LEU A 305 8.41 -120.94 -54.41
C LEU A 305 9.28 -119.70 -54.64
N GLN A 306 10.17 -119.74 -55.65
CA GLN A 306 11.01 -118.61 -56.03
C GLN A 306 10.19 -117.45 -56.62
N GLU A 307 9.19 -117.73 -57.47
CA GLU A 307 8.22 -116.72 -57.91
C GLU A 307 7.44 -116.12 -56.73
N ARG A 308 6.97 -116.95 -55.78
CA ARG A 308 6.25 -116.47 -54.61
C ARG A 308 7.13 -115.58 -53.72
N LEU A 309 8.39 -115.97 -53.51
CA LEU A 309 9.37 -115.17 -52.77
C LEU A 309 9.65 -113.84 -53.49
N SER A 310 9.92 -113.88 -54.80
CA SER A 310 10.17 -112.68 -55.61
C SER A 310 8.98 -111.69 -55.59
N ARG A 311 7.74 -112.18 -55.70
CA ARG A 311 6.53 -111.34 -55.55
C ARG A 311 6.42 -110.75 -54.14
N GLN A 312 6.73 -111.54 -53.10
CA GLN A 312 6.74 -111.06 -51.71
C GLN A 312 7.85 -110.03 -51.45
N GLU A 313 9.02 -110.17 -52.10
CA GLU A 313 10.11 -109.19 -52.06
C GLU A 313 9.72 -107.89 -52.79
N GLU A 314 9.05 -107.98 -53.94
CA GLU A 314 8.47 -106.81 -54.62
C GLU A 314 7.44 -106.09 -53.77
N ASP A 315 6.46 -106.79 -53.19
CA ASP A 315 5.42 -106.19 -52.35
C ASP A 315 6.00 -105.58 -51.07
N ASN A 316 6.98 -106.24 -50.44
CA ASN A 316 7.76 -105.66 -49.34
C ASN A 316 8.53 -104.40 -49.77
N GLY A 317 9.12 -104.39 -50.97
CA GLY A 317 9.82 -103.22 -51.52
C GLY A 317 8.87 -102.05 -51.80
N ARG A 318 7.67 -102.34 -52.33
CA ARG A 318 6.59 -101.36 -52.55
C ARG A 318 6.10 -100.77 -51.23
N GLU A 319 5.95 -101.59 -50.19
CA GLU A 319 5.50 -101.12 -48.87
C GLU A 319 6.59 -100.32 -48.13
N ARG A 320 7.86 -100.77 -48.17
CA ARG A 320 8.99 -99.97 -47.67
C ARG A 320 9.02 -98.59 -48.31
N LYS A 321 8.90 -98.51 -49.64
CA LYS A 321 8.84 -97.23 -50.34
C LYS A 321 7.64 -96.37 -49.93
N ARG A 322 6.45 -96.94 -49.74
CA ARG A 322 5.27 -96.20 -49.23
C ARG A 322 5.53 -95.61 -47.85
N LEU A 323 6.20 -96.35 -46.97
CA LEU A 323 6.57 -95.91 -45.63
C LEU A 323 7.67 -94.83 -45.68
N GLU A 324 8.69 -94.97 -46.53
CA GLU A 324 9.72 -93.95 -46.79
C GLU A 324 9.10 -92.65 -47.35
N ASP A 325 8.21 -92.76 -48.34
CA ASP A 325 7.45 -91.64 -48.90
C ASP A 325 6.53 -90.99 -47.83
N LEU A 326 6.01 -91.76 -46.86
CA LEU A 326 5.20 -91.24 -45.75
C LEU A 326 6.06 -90.53 -44.68
N ILE A 327 7.19 -91.13 -44.28
CA ILE A 327 8.14 -90.55 -43.32
C ILE A 327 8.68 -89.23 -43.86
N THR A 328 9.12 -89.19 -45.12
CA THR A 328 9.61 -87.94 -45.75
C THR A 328 8.54 -86.85 -45.84
N ARG A 329 7.27 -87.21 -46.11
CA ARG A 329 6.13 -86.28 -46.01
C ARG A 329 5.94 -85.77 -44.58
N MET A 330 5.90 -86.65 -43.58
CA MET A 330 5.75 -86.26 -42.17
C MET A 330 6.92 -85.38 -41.69
N GLU A 331 8.16 -85.69 -42.08
CA GLU A 331 9.33 -84.85 -41.79
C GLU A 331 9.23 -83.47 -42.44
N SER A 332 8.76 -83.36 -43.70
CA SER A 332 8.55 -82.05 -44.33
C SER A 332 7.49 -81.23 -43.57
N GLN A 333 6.38 -81.84 -43.20
CA GLN A 333 5.31 -81.20 -42.42
C GLN A 333 5.80 -80.74 -41.05
N LEU A 334 6.59 -81.55 -40.33
CA LEU A 334 7.18 -81.17 -39.04
C LEU A 334 8.19 -80.02 -39.19
N ARG A 335 9.02 -80.02 -40.24
CA ARG A 335 9.97 -78.94 -40.52
C ARG A 335 9.23 -77.63 -40.83
N ASP A 336 8.15 -77.67 -41.61
CA ASP A 336 7.39 -76.48 -41.99
C ASP A 336 6.50 -75.96 -40.85
N GLN A 337 5.93 -76.85 -40.02
CA GLN A 337 5.30 -76.48 -38.75
C GLN A 337 6.30 -75.80 -37.79
N THR A 338 7.53 -76.32 -37.71
CA THR A 338 8.59 -75.72 -36.86
C THR A 338 8.91 -74.30 -37.33
N LYS A 339 9.09 -74.08 -38.64
CA LYS A 339 9.28 -72.73 -39.22
C LYS A 339 8.11 -71.80 -38.90
N SER A 340 6.86 -72.25 -39.07
CA SER A 340 5.67 -71.44 -38.77
C SER A 340 5.65 -71.00 -37.30
N LEU A 341 5.97 -71.92 -36.38
CA LEU A 341 6.05 -71.62 -34.95
C LEU A 341 7.23 -70.69 -34.61
N GLU A 342 8.35 -70.77 -35.33
CA GLU A 342 9.49 -69.85 -35.18
C GLU A 342 9.15 -68.45 -35.70
N GLU A 343 8.48 -68.35 -36.85
CA GLU A 343 7.95 -67.09 -37.38
C GLU A 343 6.92 -66.45 -36.43
N GLU A 344 5.96 -67.22 -35.92
CA GLU A 344 4.98 -66.75 -34.94
C GLU A 344 5.64 -66.26 -33.65
N ARG A 345 6.64 -67.00 -33.14
CA ARG A 345 7.45 -66.59 -31.99
C ARG A 345 8.23 -65.30 -32.26
N TRP A 346 8.68 -65.06 -33.49
CA TRP A 346 9.39 -63.83 -33.85
C TRP A 346 8.42 -62.65 -34.01
N LYS A 347 7.28 -62.84 -34.68
CA LYS A 347 6.18 -61.86 -34.79
C LYS A 347 5.70 -61.44 -33.39
N LEU A 348 5.44 -62.41 -32.49
CA LEU A 348 5.06 -62.15 -31.10
C LEU A 348 6.12 -61.35 -30.33
N LYS A 349 7.42 -61.64 -30.50
CA LYS A 349 8.50 -60.84 -29.89
C LYS A 349 8.59 -59.42 -30.47
N GLN A 350 8.33 -59.25 -31.76
CA GLN A 350 8.31 -57.94 -32.41
C GLN A 350 7.14 -57.10 -31.90
N ASP A 351 5.94 -57.68 -31.82
CA ASP A 351 4.76 -57.01 -31.30
C ASP A 351 4.87 -56.74 -29.78
N GLN A 352 5.48 -57.64 -29.00
CA GLN A 352 5.83 -57.37 -27.61
C GLN A 352 6.78 -56.16 -27.50
N ALA A 353 7.89 -56.15 -28.24
CA ALA A 353 8.86 -55.05 -28.20
C ALA A 353 8.23 -53.71 -28.64
N ARG A 354 7.28 -53.74 -29.58
CA ARG A 354 6.48 -52.60 -30.02
C ARG A 354 5.52 -52.12 -28.93
N ALA A 355 4.79 -53.03 -28.29
CA ALA A 355 3.87 -52.73 -27.20
C ALA A 355 4.61 -52.15 -25.99
N GLU A 356 5.74 -52.72 -25.60
CA GLU A 356 6.59 -52.17 -24.53
C GLU A 356 7.15 -50.78 -24.89
N ALA A 357 7.51 -50.53 -26.16
CA ALA A 357 7.94 -49.21 -26.60
C ALA A 357 6.81 -48.17 -26.54
N GLN A 358 5.59 -48.55 -26.90
CA GLN A 358 4.39 -47.70 -26.75
C GLN A 358 4.05 -47.47 -25.27
N GLN A 359 4.15 -48.49 -24.42
CA GLN A 359 3.96 -48.35 -22.98
C GLN A 359 4.97 -47.37 -22.37
N ARG A 360 6.27 -47.52 -22.67
CA ARG A 360 7.32 -46.60 -22.19
C ARG A 360 7.08 -45.17 -22.64
N GLY A 361 6.65 -44.96 -23.88
CA GLY A 361 6.23 -43.63 -24.38
C GLY A 361 5.06 -43.03 -23.59
N LEU A 362 4.01 -43.80 -23.31
CA LEU A 362 2.87 -43.35 -22.50
C LEU A 362 3.23 -43.10 -21.03
N GLU A 363 4.17 -43.85 -20.47
CA GLU A 363 4.72 -43.63 -19.12
C GLU A 363 5.57 -42.33 -19.06
N GLU A 364 6.36 -42.05 -20.11
CA GLU A 364 7.10 -40.80 -20.28
C GLU A 364 6.17 -39.59 -20.47
N GLU A 365 5.14 -39.69 -21.33
CA GLU A 365 4.10 -38.66 -21.50
C GLU A 365 3.37 -38.38 -20.18
N ARG A 366 2.95 -39.42 -19.46
CA ARG A 366 2.31 -39.31 -18.13
C ARG A 366 3.22 -38.63 -17.11
N ARG A 367 4.50 -38.97 -17.09
CA ARG A 367 5.50 -38.32 -16.22
C ARG A 367 5.67 -36.85 -16.56
N MET A 368 5.85 -36.53 -17.85
CA MET A 368 5.99 -35.14 -18.32
C MET A 368 4.75 -34.30 -17.99
N TRP A 369 3.55 -34.88 -18.10
CA TRP A 369 2.30 -34.23 -17.69
C TRP A 369 2.23 -33.95 -16.18
N LEU A 370 2.67 -34.91 -15.34
CA LEU A 370 2.74 -34.72 -13.88
C LEU A 370 3.78 -33.65 -13.50
N ASP A 371 4.97 -33.69 -14.10
CA ASP A 371 6.02 -32.69 -13.90
C ASP A 371 5.54 -31.28 -14.34
N GLN A 372 4.77 -31.19 -15.42
CA GLN A 372 4.16 -29.94 -15.88
C GLN A 372 3.06 -29.46 -14.91
N GLN A 373 2.15 -30.33 -14.47
CA GLN A 373 1.10 -29.99 -13.51
C GLN A 373 1.70 -29.50 -12.17
N ALA A 374 2.80 -30.10 -11.72
CA ALA A 374 3.53 -29.65 -10.53
C ALA A 374 4.13 -28.25 -10.71
N ARG A 375 4.72 -27.95 -11.88
CA ARG A 375 5.24 -26.60 -12.22
C ARG A 375 4.13 -25.56 -12.27
N GLU A 376 2.98 -25.90 -12.84
CA GLU A 376 1.81 -25.01 -12.93
C GLU A 376 1.25 -24.70 -11.53
N ARG A 377 1.09 -25.70 -10.66
CA ARG A 377 0.70 -25.50 -9.26
C ARG A 377 1.67 -24.56 -8.53
N LEU A 378 2.97 -24.83 -8.61
CA LEU A 378 4.01 -24.02 -7.97
C LEU A 378 4.06 -22.59 -8.52
N ASN A 379 3.77 -22.38 -9.81
CA ASN A 379 3.69 -21.04 -10.40
C ASN A 379 2.41 -20.29 -9.96
N MET A 380 1.27 -20.99 -9.82
CA MET A 380 0.04 -20.41 -9.26
C MET A 380 0.20 -20.07 -7.77
N GLU A 381 0.93 -20.88 -7.01
CA GLU A 381 1.28 -20.62 -5.61
C GLU A 381 2.16 -19.36 -5.49
N ARG A 382 3.25 -19.26 -6.27
CA ARG A 382 4.08 -18.04 -6.34
C ARG A 382 3.30 -16.79 -6.75
N ALA A 383 2.41 -16.90 -7.74
CA ALA A 383 1.58 -15.78 -8.19
C ALA A 383 0.62 -15.31 -7.09
N ARG A 384 0.04 -16.26 -6.34
CA ARG A 384 -0.78 -15.98 -5.15
C ARG A 384 0.04 -15.35 -4.03
N GLU A 385 1.26 -15.80 -3.80
CA GLU A 385 2.17 -15.20 -2.80
C GLU A 385 2.57 -13.77 -3.17
N SER A 386 2.94 -13.51 -4.43
CA SER A 386 3.23 -12.15 -4.94
C SER A 386 2.04 -11.22 -4.74
N PHE A 387 0.84 -11.64 -5.18
CA PHE A 387 -0.37 -10.85 -5.01
C PHE A 387 -0.72 -10.57 -3.55
N LEU A 388 -0.54 -11.54 -2.65
CA LEU A 388 -0.74 -11.35 -1.21
C LEU A 388 0.30 -10.41 -0.59
N GLU A 389 1.54 -10.41 -1.09
CA GLU A 389 2.58 -9.47 -0.63
C GLU A 389 2.35 -8.06 -1.18
N GLU A 390 1.98 -7.91 -2.45
CA GLU A 390 1.52 -6.64 -3.05
C GLU A 390 0.33 -6.07 -2.27
N GLN A 391 -0.64 -6.91 -1.88
CA GLN A 391 -1.77 -6.52 -1.03
C GLN A 391 -1.33 -6.08 0.37
N ARG A 392 -0.38 -6.77 1.01
CA ARG A 392 0.20 -6.39 2.32
C ARG A 392 0.93 -5.04 2.22
N VAL A 393 1.80 -4.88 1.24
CA VAL A 393 2.59 -3.66 1.00
C VAL A 393 1.66 -2.48 0.74
N SER A 394 0.68 -2.62 -0.16
CA SER A 394 -0.33 -1.59 -0.41
C SER A 394 -1.15 -1.25 0.84
N THR A 395 -1.51 -2.25 1.65
CA THR A 395 -2.22 -2.02 2.93
C THR A 395 -1.33 -1.30 3.95
N SER A 396 -0.02 -1.59 4.01
CA SER A 396 0.93 -0.87 4.86
C SER A 396 1.11 0.57 4.41
N GLN A 397 1.29 0.80 3.10
CA GLN A 397 1.38 2.14 2.50
C GLN A 397 0.13 2.97 2.81
N LEU A 398 -1.08 2.44 2.61
CA LEU A 398 -2.33 3.12 3.00
C LEU A 398 -2.40 3.37 4.52
N GLY A 399 -1.82 2.50 5.34
CA GLY A 399 -1.68 2.70 6.80
C GLY A 399 -0.59 3.71 7.20
N GLU A 400 0.40 3.96 6.35
CA GLU A 400 1.47 4.95 6.50
C GLU A 400 0.99 6.33 6.04
N GLU A 401 0.36 6.41 4.87
CA GLU A 401 -0.30 7.62 4.37
C GLU A 401 -1.37 8.12 5.36
N ARG A 402 -2.20 7.22 5.92
CA ARG A 402 -3.19 7.59 6.96
C ARG A 402 -2.53 8.13 8.24
N ARG A 403 -1.35 7.64 8.61
CA ARG A 403 -0.58 8.16 9.75
C ARG A 403 0.04 9.52 9.43
N ALA A 404 0.71 9.66 8.29
CA ALA A 404 1.26 10.92 7.82
C ALA A 404 0.19 12.02 7.67
N LEU A 405 -0.97 11.69 7.11
CA LEU A 405 -2.11 12.62 7.02
C LEU A 405 -2.70 12.97 8.40
N ALA A 406 -2.60 12.09 9.40
CA ALA A 406 -2.99 12.42 10.77
C ALA A 406 -1.95 13.33 11.45
N GLU A 407 -0.66 13.08 11.25
CA GLU A 407 0.44 13.94 11.73
C GLU A 407 0.36 15.35 11.11
N GLU A 408 0.21 15.46 9.79
CA GLU A 408 0.06 16.76 9.13
C GLU A 408 -1.21 17.50 9.59
N ARG A 409 -2.31 16.79 9.88
CA ARG A 409 -3.50 17.39 10.50
C ARG A 409 -3.22 17.92 11.91
N THR A 410 -2.43 17.24 12.74
CA THR A 410 -2.07 17.76 14.07
C THR A 410 -1.07 18.90 14.00
N ARG A 411 -0.08 18.84 13.10
CA ARG A 411 0.86 19.95 12.80
C ARG A 411 0.09 21.21 12.39
N PHE A 412 -0.79 21.11 11.39
CA PHE A 412 -1.63 22.23 10.95
C PHE A 412 -2.54 22.77 12.07
N GLN A 413 -3.10 21.91 12.93
CA GLN A 413 -3.89 22.37 14.08
C GLN A 413 -3.03 23.14 15.10
N ILE A 414 -1.81 22.70 15.37
CA ILE A 414 -0.85 23.38 16.26
C ILE A 414 -0.42 24.72 15.65
N GLU A 415 -0.03 24.74 14.38
CA GLU A 415 0.35 25.96 13.66
C GLU A 415 -0.80 26.98 13.61
N GLN A 416 -2.02 26.52 13.29
CA GLN A 416 -3.20 27.36 13.27
C GLN A 416 -3.56 27.88 14.68
N LYS A 417 -3.33 27.10 15.74
CA LYS A 417 -3.46 27.57 17.12
C LYS A 417 -2.41 28.64 17.44
N VAL A 418 -1.13 28.39 17.17
CA VAL A 418 -0.04 29.35 17.40
C VAL A 418 -0.22 30.63 16.59
N ALA A 419 -0.76 30.55 15.37
CA ALA A 419 -1.10 31.72 14.55
C ALA A 419 -2.23 32.55 15.18
N ARG A 420 -3.28 31.90 15.70
CA ARG A 420 -4.34 32.60 16.47
C ARG A 420 -3.80 33.22 17.76
N GLU A 421 -2.97 32.50 18.51
CA GLU A 421 -2.36 33.00 19.75
C GLU A 421 -1.44 34.19 19.49
N LYS A 422 -0.64 34.18 18.42
CA LYS A 422 0.14 35.35 17.97
C LYS A 422 -0.76 36.52 17.58
N MET A 423 -1.79 36.28 16.77
CA MET A 423 -2.75 37.33 16.38
C MET A 423 -3.46 37.94 17.60
N GLN A 424 -3.81 37.13 18.60
CA GLN A 424 -4.38 37.58 19.88
C GLN A 424 -3.36 38.38 20.70
N GLN A 425 -2.11 37.91 20.83
CA GLN A 425 -1.05 38.65 21.51
C GLN A 425 -0.78 40.00 20.84
N ASP A 426 -0.74 40.06 19.51
CA ASP A 426 -0.52 41.30 18.77
C ASP A 426 -1.75 42.21 18.73
N ALA A 427 -2.96 41.68 18.96
CA ALA A 427 -4.14 42.48 19.27
C ALA A 427 -4.08 43.06 20.69
N VAL A 428 -3.68 42.25 21.69
CA VAL A 428 -3.50 42.71 23.08
C VAL A 428 -2.40 43.77 23.18
N LYS A 429 -1.25 43.61 22.51
CA LYS A 429 -0.18 44.63 22.46
C LYS A 429 -0.67 45.94 21.82
N ARG A 430 -1.51 45.87 20.78
CA ARG A 430 -2.11 47.06 20.16
C ARG A 430 -3.10 47.74 21.11
N GLY A 431 -4.01 46.99 21.74
CA GLY A 431 -4.92 47.54 22.75
C GLY A 431 -4.20 48.09 23.99
N GLN A 432 -3.05 47.53 24.37
CA GLN A 432 -2.17 48.08 25.42
C GLN A 432 -1.55 49.40 24.97
N ALA A 433 -0.96 49.46 23.77
CA ALA A 433 -0.41 50.71 23.24
C ALA A 433 -1.50 51.79 23.05
N GLU A 434 -2.70 51.42 22.59
CA GLU A 434 -3.87 52.30 22.48
C GLU A 434 -4.29 52.83 23.87
N ALA A 435 -4.34 51.97 24.90
CA ALA A 435 -4.61 52.39 26.27
C ALA A 435 -3.50 53.29 26.87
N ASP A 436 -2.23 53.00 26.59
CA ASP A 436 -1.10 53.86 27.00
C ASP A 436 -1.16 55.23 26.29
N TYR A 437 -1.54 55.27 25.00
CA TYR A 437 -1.80 56.51 24.28
C TYR A 437 -3.02 57.26 24.82
N GLU A 438 -4.10 56.58 25.23
CA GLU A 438 -5.25 57.21 25.89
C GLU A 438 -4.87 57.79 27.26
N ILE A 439 -4.09 57.06 28.06
CA ILE A 439 -3.59 57.54 29.36
C ILE A 439 -2.69 58.77 29.15
N LEU A 440 -1.72 58.69 28.24
CA LEU A 440 -0.85 59.83 27.91
C LEU A 440 -1.65 61.04 27.39
N THR A 441 -2.66 60.80 26.54
CA THR A 441 -3.54 61.86 26.03
C THR A 441 -4.37 62.48 27.15
N ARG A 442 -4.87 61.67 28.10
CA ARG A 442 -5.59 62.15 29.28
C ARG A 442 -4.68 62.99 30.18
N THR A 443 -3.47 62.52 30.51
CA THR A 443 -2.51 63.29 31.32
C THR A 443 -2.06 64.57 30.62
N ILE A 444 -1.87 64.56 29.30
CA ILE A 444 -1.63 65.79 28.52
C ILE A 444 -2.83 66.74 28.58
N GLN A 445 -4.06 66.23 28.60
CA GLN A 445 -5.28 67.05 28.71
C GLN A 445 -5.49 67.59 30.13
N GLU A 446 -5.16 66.80 31.15
CA GLU A 446 -5.12 67.21 32.56
C GLU A 446 -4.09 68.33 32.78
N GLU A 447 -2.84 68.15 32.33
CA GLU A 447 -1.83 69.22 32.40
C GLU A 447 -2.20 70.45 31.56
N LYS A 448 -2.81 70.30 30.38
CA LYS A 448 -3.36 71.45 29.63
C LYS A 448 -4.41 72.21 30.43
N SER A 449 -5.31 71.50 31.12
CA SER A 449 -6.33 72.13 31.97
C SER A 449 -5.74 72.82 33.19
N HIS A 450 -4.72 72.21 33.81
CA HIS A 450 -3.98 72.79 34.94
C HIS A 450 -3.18 74.02 34.51
N HIS A 451 -2.52 73.99 33.35
CA HIS A 451 -1.88 75.16 32.74
C HIS A 451 -2.89 76.26 32.39
N ALA A 452 -4.06 75.93 31.86
CA ALA A 452 -5.12 76.91 31.58
C ALA A 452 -5.67 77.53 32.87
N GLN A 453 -5.85 76.75 33.94
CA GLN A 453 -6.22 77.28 35.26
C GLN A 453 -5.13 78.21 35.81
N ARG A 454 -3.85 77.80 35.76
CA ARG A 454 -2.73 78.65 36.19
C ARG A 454 -2.62 79.95 35.38
N LEU A 455 -2.92 79.93 34.09
CA LEU A 455 -3.01 81.15 33.27
C LEU A 455 -4.16 82.06 33.73
N ALA A 456 -5.34 81.50 34.00
CA ALA A 456 -6.48 82.27 34.52
C ALA A 456 -6.21 82.84 35.92
N ASP A 457 -5.49 82.11 36.78
CA ASP A 457 -5.08 82.59 38.11
C ASP A 457 -4.00 83.68 38.03
N VAL A 458 -3.03 83.58 37.11
CA VAL A 458 -2.10 84.68 36.82
C VAL A 458 -2.84 85.91 36.30
N GLN A 459 -3.81 85.76 35.39
CA GLN A 459 -4.63 86.87 34.89
C GLN A 459 -5.44 87.55 36.00
N ARG A 460 -5.97 86.78 36.98
CA ARG A 460 -6.65 87.33 38.16
C ARG A 460 -5.71 88.13 39.06
N GLU A 461 -4.47 87.65 39.25
CA GLU A 461 -3.44 88.37 40.01
C GLU A 461 -2.97 89.63 39.27
N GLU A 462 -2.79 89.58 37.95
CA GLU A 462 -2.50 90.73 37.09
C GLU A 462 -3.62 91.77 37.17
N GLU A 463 -4.89 91.36 37.03
CA GLU A 463 -6.04 92.25 37.23
C GLU A 463 -6.08 92.83 38.65
N ARG A 464 -5.73 92.07 39.70
CA ARG A 464 -5.69 92.61 41.07
C ARG A 464 -4.59 93.65 41.22
N ILE A 465 -3.39 93.38 40.69
CA ILE A 465 -2.26 94.31 40.66
C ILE A 465 -2.61 95.57 39.85
N GLU A 466 -3.34 95.46 38.74
CA GLU A 466 -3.80 96.61 37.96
C GLU A 466 -4.80 97.47 38.75
N ARG A 467 -5.73 96.84 39.48
CA ARG A 467 -6.66 97.54 40.38
C ARG A 467 -5.94 98.20 41.57
N GLU A 468 -4.92 97.54 42.13
CA GLU A 468 -4.08 98.06 43.22
C GLU A 468 -3.24 99.26 42.75
N ARG A 469 -2.62 99.18 41.56
CA ARG A 469 -1.94 100.31 40.91
C ARG A 469 -2.89 101.47 40.67
N ALA A 470 -4.05 101.22 40.05
CA ALA A 470 -5.06 102.23 39.79
C ALA A 470 -5.64 102.86 41.08
N LYS A 471 -5.58 102.15 42.23
CA LYS A 471 -5.89 102.72 43.55
C LYS A 471 -4.74 103.59 44.06
N ALA A 472 -3.50 103.11 44.02
CA ALA A 472 -2.32 103.85 44.43
C ALA A 472 -2.10 105.14 43.62
N ASP A 473 -2.41 105.14 42.32
CA ASP A 473 -2.31 106.33 41.46
C ASP A 473 -3.42 107.35 41.73
N ARG A 474 -4.61 106.92 42.19
CA ARG A 474 -5.64 107.85 42.72
C ARG A 474 -5.19 108.48 44.04
N GLU A 475 -4.59 107.68 44.94
CA GLU A 475 -4.06 108.16 46.22
C GLU A 475 -2.89 109.14 46.00
N ARG A 476 -2.01 108.89 45.03
CA ARG A 476 -0.99 109.85 44.56
C ARG A 476 -1.61 111.15 44.05
N ALA A 477 -2.61 111.06 43.16
CA ALA A 477 -3.28 112.24 42.60
C ALA A 477 -3.98 113.08 43.69
N GLN A 478 -4.52 112.46 44.74
CA GLN A 478 -5.05 113.15 45.92
C GLN A 478 -3.95 113.87 46.68
N LEU A 479 -2.84 113.19 47.00
CA LEU A 479 -1.70 113.78 47.71
C LEU A 479 -1.05 114.95 46.96
N ASP A 480 -0.95 114.88 45.63
CA ASP A 480 -0.42 115.99 44.84
C ASP A 480 -1.42 117.17 44.74
N GLY A 481 -2.73 116.89 44.76
CA GLY A 481 -3.77 117.93 44.91
C GLY A 481 -3.70 118.65 46.27
N GLU A 482 -3.51 117.89 47.36
CA GLU A 482 -3.29 118.45 48.71
C GLU A 482 -2.00 119.28 48.78
N ARG A 483 -0.91 118.80 48.17
CA ARG A 483 0.34 119.56 48.02
C ARG A 483 0.15 120.86 47.25
N GLU A 484 -0.64 120.87 46.18
CA GLU A 484 -0.88 122.09 45.42
C GLU A 484 -1.75 123.10 46.20
N ALA A 485 -2.70 122.62 47.01
CA ALA A 485 -3.49 123.43 47.94
C ALA A 485 -2.60 124.05 49.05
N LEU A 486 -1.74 123.26 49.67
CA LEU A 486 -0.74 123.73 50.65
C LEU A 486 0.23 124.75 50.01
N ALA A 487 0.65 124.52 48.76
CA ALA A 487 1.48 125.47 48.02
C ALA A 487 0.74 126.78 47.68
N LYS A 488 -0.58 126.75 47.47
CA LYS A 488 -1.42 127.96 47.32
C LYS A 488 -1.48 128.74 48.64
N GLN A 489 -1.75 128.08 49.76
CA GLN A 489 -1.73 128.71 51.11
C GLN A 489 -0.35 129.29 51.46
N ALA A 490 0.73 128.55 51.19
CA ALA A 490 2.11 129.01 51.46
C ALA A 490 2.51 130.25 50.63
N ARG A 491 1.96 130.43 49.41
CA ARG A 491 2.14 131.66 48.63
C ARG A 491 1.35 132.83 49.20
N GLN A 492 0.13 132.58 49.66
CA GLN A 492 -0.74 133.60 50.26
C GLN A 492 -0.14 134.16 51.57
N ILE A 493 0.48 133.31 52.40
CA ILE A 493 1.20 133.74 53.60
C ILE A 493 2.42 134.61 53.27
N ARG A 494 3.17 134.32 52.19
CA ARG A 494 4.32 135.15 51.78
C ARG A 494 3.90 136.55 51.32
N GLN A 495 2.81 136.67 50.56
CA GLN A 495 2.27 137.99 50.21
C GLN A 495 1.82 138.79 51.44
N GLN A 496 1.33 138.12 52.49
CA GLN A 496 1.00 138.78 53.75
C GLN A 496 2.25 139.23 54.55
N SER A 497 3.35 138.46 54.56
CA SER A 497 4.60 138.92 55.18
C SER A 497 5.21 140.10 54.41
N GLU A 498 5.27 140.03 53.07
CA GLU A 498 5.81 141.12 52.23
C GLU A 498 5.04 142.45 52.39
N GLN A 499 3.74 142.38 52.71
CA GLN A 499 2.92 143.54 53.06
C GLN A 499 3.22 144.10 54.46
N ILE A 500 3.46 143.22 55.45
CA ILE A 500 3.83 143.62 56.82
C ILE A 500 5.22 144.27 56.85
N ASP A 501 6.18 143.74 56.10
CA ASP A 501 7.54 144.30 56.02
C ASP A 501 7.54 145.73 55.44
N GLN A 502 6.74 145.98 54.40
CA GLN A 502 6.56 147.31 53.81
C GLN A 502 5.95 148.31 54.80
N VAL A 503 4.89 147.91 55.53
CA VAL A 503 4.28 148.76 56.57
C VAL A 503 5.30 149.10 57.67
N THR A 504 6.11 148.11 58.10
CA THR A 504 7.07 148.27 59.19
C THR A 504 8.18 149.28 58.85
N GLU A 505 8.72 149.25 57.62
CA GLU A 505 9.74 150.22 57.20
C GLU A 505 9.18 151.65 57.03
N THR A 506 7.91 151.81 56.65
CA THR A 506 7.27 153.15 56.61
C THR A 506 7.12 153.76 58.01
N ALA A 507 6.69 152.97 59.00
CA ALA A 507 6.59 153.42 60.39
C ALA A 507 7.96 153.85 60.96
N ARG A 508 9.03 153.13 60.62
CA ARG A 508 10.40 153.42 61.07
C ARG A 508 10.91 154.79 60.59
N ARG A 509 10.52 155.25 59.39
CA ARG A 509 10.86 156.59 58.90
C ARG A 509 10.15 157.69 59.70
N THR A 510 8.84 157.54 59.91
CA THR A 510 8.03 158.56 60.62
C THR A 510 8.45 158.77 62.07
N GLN A 511 9.08 157.78 62.73
CA GLN A 511 9.63 157.98 64.08
C GLN A 511 10.85 158.91 64.09
N VAL A 512 11.82 158.69 63.18
CA VAL A 512 13.07 159.46 63.13
C VAL A 512 12.81 160.94 62.78
N GLU A 513 11.85 161.19 61.89
CA GLU A 513 11.40 162.54 61.54
C GLU A 513 10.72 163.26 62.74
N GLY A 514 10.04 162.51 63.61
CA GLY A 514 9.43 163.04 64.84
C GLY A 514 10.44 163.40 65.94
N GLU A 515 11.51 162.61 66.09
CA GLU A 515 12.54 162.84 67.11
C GLU A 515 13.35 164.13 66.83
N GLN A 516 13.63 164.44 65.55
CA GLN A 516 14.33 165.67 65.16
C GLN A 516 13.51 166.94 65.44
N ALA A 517 12.19 166.91 65.18
CA ALA A 517 11.30 168.04 65.48
C ALA A 517 11.22 168.37 66.98
N MET A 518 11.47 167.39 67.86
CA MET A 518 11.38 167.57 69.31
C MET A 518 12.59 168.32 69.89
N GLU A 519 13.80 168.14 69.35
CA GLU A 519 14.99 168.90 69.77
C GLU A 519 14.87 170.40 69.45
N GLU A 520 14.36 170.75 68.27
CA GLU A 520 14.21 172.15 67.86
C GLU A 520 13.16 172.88 68.72
N ALA A 521 12.06 172.20 69.06
CA ALA A 521 11.04 172.73 69.97
C ALA A 521 11.59 173.04 71.37
N MET A 522 12.43 172.17 71.96
CA MET A 522 13.04 172.42 73.27
C MET A 522 13.99 173.63 73.25
N ARG A 523 14.77 173.80 72.18
CA ARG A 523 15.68 174.96 72.02
C ARG A 523 14.93 176.28 71.87
N PHE A 524 13.75 176.26 71.26
CA PHE A 524 12.86 177.43 71.16
C PHE A 524 12.24 177.79 72.51
N ASN A 525 11.74 176.79 73.26
CA ASN A 525 11.06 177.01 74.55
C ASN A 525 11.98 177.69 75.58
N ALA A 526 13.25 177.26 75.67
CA ALA A 526 14.24 177.84 76.58
C ALA A 526 14.58 179.33 76.31
N GLN A 527 14.22 179.88 75.13
CA GLN A 527 14.29 181.33 74.88
C GLN A 527 13.04 182.08 75.36
N MET A 528 11.88 181.42 75.43
CA MET A 528 10.62 182.03 75.88
C MET A 528 10.59 182.16 77.40
N ASP A 529 10.95 181.11 78.14
CA ASP A 529 11.04 181.13 79.62
C ASP A 529 11.89 182.30 80.12
N LYS A 530 12.98 182.61 79.40
CA LYS A 530 13.91 183.69 79.73
C LYS A 530 13.35 185.09 79.46
N ARG A 531 12.43 185.24 78.50
CA ARG A 531 11.66 186.47 78.29
C ARG A 531 10.55 186.61 79.34
N GLU A 532 9.90 185.51 79.72
CA GLU A 532 8.82 185.52 80.71
C GLU A 532 9.33 186.02 82.08
N MET A 533 10.50 185.57 82.54
CA MET A 533 11.07 186.06 83.81
C MET A 533 11.29 187.58 83.88
N ASP A 534 11.71 188.23 82.79
CA ASP A 534 11.89 189.69 82.77
C ASP A 534 10.54 190.44 82.68
N VAL A 535 9.51 189.85 82.05
CA VAL A 535 8.13 190.38 82.09
C VAL A 535 7.51 190.21 83.48
N GLN A 536 7.73 189.07 84.16
CA GLN A 536 7.32 188.81 85.55
C GLN A 536 7.89 189.88 86.51
N ARG A 537 9.14 190.29 86.27
CA ARG A 537 9.83 191.35 87.02
C ARG A 537 9.22 192.74 86.81
N GLN A 538 8.62 193.02 85.65
CA GLN A 538 7.89 194.27 85.39
C GLN A 538 6.47 194.25 85.97
N GLY A 539 5.74 193.15 85.83
CA GLY A 539 4.35 193.02 86.31
C GLY A 539 4.19 193.20 87.82
N ASN A 540 5.18 192.74 88.61
CA ASN A 540 5.13 192.88 90.08
C ASN A 540 5.39 194.32 90.57
N ALA A 541 6.02 195.19 89.77
CA ALA A 541 6.22 196.59 90.12
C ALA A 541 4.92 197.41 90.00
N LEU A 542 4.07 197.08 89.02
CA LEU A 542 2.82 197.79 88.77
C LEU A 542 1.75 197.50 89.83
N LYS A 543 1.59 196.24 90.24
CA LYS A 543 0.57 195.82 91.23
C LYS A 543 0.65 196.59 92.56
N LEU A 544 1.85 196.86 93.07
CA LEU A 544 2.03 197.59 94.33
C LEU A 544 1.68 199.09 94.20
N MET A 545 1.70 199.64 92.98
CA MET A 545 1.23 200.99 92.69
C MET A 545 -0.30 201.03 92.53
N GLU A 546 -0.90 199.98 91.96
CA GLU A 546 -2.36 199.81 91.88
C GLU A 546 -3.01 199.68 93.27
N ASP A 547 -2.43 198.90 94.20
CA ASP A 547 -2.96 198.72 95.55
C ASP A 547 -3.04 200.05 96.35
N ASN A 548 -2.05 200.92 96.21
CA ASN A 548 -2.07 202.25 96.84
C ASN A 548 -3.21 203.13 96.26
N ILE A 549 -3.46 203.04 94.94
CA ILE A 549 -4.55 203.77 94.28
C ILE A 549 -5.93 203.15 94.63
N ALA A 550 -6.00 201.85 94.88
CA ALA A 550 -7.21 201.16 95.33
C ALA A 550 -7.63 201.60 96.74
N GLN A 551 -6.67 201.81 97.65
CA GLN A 551 -6.97 202.26 99.02
C GLN A 551 -7.51 203.71 99.08
N GLU A 552 -6.97 204.63 98.27
CA GLU A 552 -7.54 205.98 98.10
C GLU A 552 -8.97 205.93 97.53
N LYS A 553 -9.24 205.07 96.54
CA LYS A 553 -10.60 204.89 95.98
C LYS A 553 -11.58 204.29 96.99
N LEU A 554 -11.15 203.40 97.88
CA LEU A 554 -12.02 202.85 98.93
C LEU A 554 -12.21 203.84 100.11
N ARG A 555 -11.28 204.79 100.31
CA ARG A 555 -11.49 205.94 101.20
C ARG A 555 -12.60 206.85 100.68
N MET A 556 -12.63 207.13 99.38
CA MET A 556 -13.76 207.82 98.72
C MET A 556 -15.08 207.02 98.83
N ALA A 557 -15.03 205.69 98.79
CA ALA A 557 -16.22 204.85 99.02
C ALA A 557 -16.75 204.91 100.47
N LYS A 558 -15.87 205.17 101.45
CA LYS A 558 -16.26 205.45 102.86
C LYS A 558 -16.92 206.81 103.06
N GLU A 559 -16.96 207.66 102.03
CA GLU A 559 -17.68 208.95 102.03
C GLU A 559 -18.97 208.94 101.18
N LYS A 560 -19.37 207.76 100.66
CA LYS A 560 -20.67 207.52 100.02
C LYS A 560 -21.25 206.11 100.34
N LYS A 561 -21.23 205.58 101.57
CA LYS A 561 -21.63 206.10 102.90
C LYS A 561 -23.13 206.43 103.04
N GLU A 562 -23.72 205.90 104.12
CA GLU A 562 -24.87 206.41 104.89
C GLU A 562 -26.27 206.60 104.28
N LEU A 563 -26.51 206.42 102.96
CA LEU A 563 -27.84 206.76 102.39
C LEU A 563 -28.76 205.62 101.91
N GLU A 564 -28.37 204.34 101.95
CA GLU A 564 -29.32 203.23 101.67
C GLU A 564 -29.15 202.04 102.62
N ASN A 565 -29.46 202.28 103.90
CA ASN A 565 -29.82 201.23 104.84
C ASN A 565 -31.20 200.63 104.48
N LEU A 566 -31.49 199.42 105.01
CA LEU A 566 -32.80 198.74 105.00
C LEU A 566 -33.26 198.06 103.68
N LYS A 567 -32.56 197.00 103.23
CA LYS A 567 -33.27 195.78 102.71
C LYS A 567 -32.46 194.46 102.63
N ASN A 568 -32.79 193.57 103.58
CA ASN A 568 -32.94 192.11 103.44
C ASN A 568 -31.69 191.22 103.13
N SER A 569 -31.91 189.88 103.09
CA SER A 569 -30.93 188.87 103.52
C SER A 569 -30.90 187.55 102.70
N SER A 570 -29.91 186.69 103.00
CA SER A 570 -29.91 185.20 103.00
C SER A 570 -29.93 184.31 101.72
N LEU A 571 -28.85 183.50 101.54
CA LEU A 571 -28.72 182.03 101.21
C LEU A 571 -29.29 181.34 99.93
N CYS A 572 -28.53 180.41 99.26
CA CYS A 572 -28.93 179.03 98.76
C CYS A 572 -27.80 178.13 98.07
N THR A 573 -28.09 176.94 97.44
CA THR A 573 -27.17 175.72 97.25
C THR A 573 -27.34 174.73 95.98
N ASN A 574 -26.41 173.72 95.70
CA ASN A 574 -26.60 172.23 95.22
C ASN A 574 -25.81 171.47 93.99
N CYS A 575 -25.56 170.08 93.92
CA CYS A 575 -24.96 169.14 92.80
C CYS A 575 -24.89 167.49 92.94
N ARG A 576 -24.59 166.55 91.91
CA ARG A 576 -24.47 164.96 91.93
C ARG A 576 -24.03 164.08 90.60
N SER A 577 -23.49 162.76 90.58
CA SER A 577 -23.60 161.63 89.47
C SER A 577 -23.29 160.00 89.58
N PRO A 578 -22.42 159.18 88.80
CA PRO A 578 -22.68 157.76 88.15
C PRO A 578 -21.66 156.46 88.18
N LEU A 579 -21.90 155.22 87.52
CA LEU A 579 -21.15 153.83 87.58
C LEU A 579 -21.27 152.64 86.42
N HIS A 580 -20.65 151.38 86.52
CA HIS A 580 -20.86 149.92 85.91
C HIS A 580 -19.90 149.21 84.80
N GLY A 581 -19.68 147.89 84.35
CA GLY A 581 -19.83 146.33 84.61
C GLY A 581 -19.79 145.31 83.32
N GLY A 582 -19.54 143.94 83.06
CA GLY A 582 -18.90 142.59 83.55
C GLY A 582 -19.16 141.16 82.73
N PRO A 583 -18.26 140.07 82.56
CA PRO A 583 -18.41 138.76 81.68
C PRO A 583 -17.76 137.26 81.99
N VAL A 584 -17.91 136.10 81.17
CA VAL A 584 -17.04 134.77 80.88
C VAL A 584 -17.57 133.20 80.96
N GLY A 585 -17.04 132.11 80.23
CA GLY A 585 -17.25 130.54 80.38
C GLY A 585 -16.72 129.37 79.33
N LEU A 586 -16.63 127.97 79.58
CA LEU A 586 -16.06 126.76 78.70
C LEU A 586 -16.32 125.15 79.01
N PHE A 587 -15.95 124.10 78.12
CA PHE A 587 -15.44 122.59 78.25
C PHE A 587 -16.15 121.13 77.82
N PRO A 588 -15.46 119.96 77.36
CA PRO A 588 -15.99 118.54 76.90
C PRO A 588 -15.19 117.07 76.98
N GLN A 589 -15.72 115.78 76.69
CA GLN A 589 -15.08 114.32 76.58
C GLN A 589 -16.03 113.05 76.11
N GLN A 590 -15.90 111.63 75.97
CA GLN A 590 -15.02 110.35 75.65
C GLN A 590 -15.88 108.92 75.59
N HIS A 591 -15.69 107.51 75.41
CA HIS A 591 -14.83 106.22 75.04
C HIS A 591 -15.70 104.80 74.97
N GLN A 592 -15.49 103.40 74.81
CA GLN A 592 -14.66 102.13 74.32
C GLN A 592 -15.45 100.67 74.55
N GLN A 593 -15.25 99.27 74.33
CA GLN A 593 -14.50 98.03 73.68
C GLN A 593 -15.32 96.57 73.81
N GLN A 594 -15.11 95.16 73.62
CA GLN A 594 -14.19 93.94 73.21
C GLN A 594 -14.82 92.38 73.20
N GLN A 595 -14.22 91.20 72.68
CA GLN A 595 -14.29 89.61 72.94
C GLN A 595 -15.08 88.47 72.03
N GLN A 596 -15.10 87.05 71.96
CA GLN A 596 -14.40 85.62 72.19
C GLN A 596 -15.28 84.32 71.66
N HIS A 597 -15.21 82.88 71.67
CA HIS A 597 -14.41 81.52 71.58
C HIS A 597 -15.34 80.15 71.58
N SER A 598 -15.19 78.73 71.50
CA SER A 598 -14.40 77.42 71.05
C SER A 598 -15.19 75.99 71.38
N GLY A 599 -15.06 74.59 71.13
CA GLY A 599 -14.37 73.39 70.38
C GLY A 599 -14.69 71.81 70.82
N TYR A 600 -14.52 70.60 70.09
CA TYR A 600 -14.74 69.07 70.53
C TYR A 600 -14.31 67.70 69.68
N PHE A 601 -14.76 66.38 69.94
CA PHE A 601 -14.23 64.91 69.60
C PHE A 601 -15.27 63.63 69.44
N THR A 602 -15.20 62.21 69.25
CA THR A 602 -14.34 60.92 68.87
C THR A 602 -15.05 59.43 68.77
N PRO A 603 -14.49 58.21 68.27
CA PRO A 603 -15.15 56.82 67.92
C PRO A 603 -14.48 55.31 68.19
N GLN A 604 -15.05 54.05 67.83
CA GLN A 604 -14.49 52.58 68.04
C GLN A 604 -15.11 51.18 67.40
N GLN A 605 -14.42 49.95 67.41
CA GLN A 605 -14.76 48.39 67.37
C GLN A 605 -14.94 47.43 66.06
N SER A 606 -15.02 46.03 65.86
CA SER A 606 -14.98 44.56 66.48
C SER A 606 -14.74 43.36 65.37
N MET A 607 -14.85 41.94 65.31
CA MET A 607 -15.09 40.58 66.04
C MET A 607 -14.74 39.16 65.24
N SER A 608 -15.09 37.84 65.60
CA SER A 608 -14.69 36.47 64.92
C SER A 608 -15.41 35.05 65.26
N ARG A 609 -15.27 33.86 64.50
CA ARG A 609 -15.15 32.36 64.96
C ARG A 609 -15.47 31.05 64.07
N PHE A 610 -14.53 30.05 64.06
CA PHE A 610 -14.46 28.53 64.34
C PHE A 610 -15.51 27.34 64.20
N GLN A 611 -14.95 26.09 64.06
CA GLN A 611 -15.38 24.67 64.45
C GLN A 611 -16.22 23.73 63.50
N ILE A 612 -16.27 22.35 63.56
CA ILE A 612 -15.34 21.20 63.93
C ILE A 612 -15.88 19.73 63.62
N ASN A 613 -14.98 18.74 63.35
CA ASN A 613 -14.98 17.21 63.35
C ASN A 613 -16.13 16.23 62.95
N GLY A 614 -15.87 15.42 61.90
CA GLY A 614 -16.32 14.00 61.71
C GLY A 614 -16.33 13.49 60.24
N PHE A 615 -16.34 12.18 59.87
CA PHE A 615 -15.99 10.92 60.57
C PHE A 615 -15.69 9.74 59.54
N SER A 616 -15.79 8.45 59.93
CA SER A 616 -15.30 7.22 59.22
C SER A 616 -16.13 6.64 58.05
N MET A 617 -15.47 6.30 56.90
CA MET A 617 -15.41 4.94 56.33
C MET A 617 -14.38 4.80 55.17
N SER A 618 -14.16 3.58 54.67
CA SER A 618 -13.02 3.19 53.79
C SER A 618 -13.22 3.42 52.29
N ALA A 619 -12.17 3.88 51.60
CA ALA A 619 -11.89 3.60 50.18
C ALA A 619 -10.40 3.81 49.85
N HIS A 620 -9.75 2.81 49.25
CA HIS A 620 -8.41 2.97 48.65
C HIS A 620 -8.50 3.39 47.18
N GLN A 621 -7.76 4.42 46.79
CA GLN A 621 -7.10 4.43 45.49
C GLN A 621 -5.85 5.32 45.53
N ALA A 622 -4.68 4.69 45.43
CA ALA A 622 -3.41 5.38 45.21
C ALA A 622 -3.15 5.47 43.71
N GLY A 623 -2.55 6.57 43.25
CA GLY A 623 -2.10 6.69 41.86
C GLY A 623 -0.98 5.68 41.57
N THR A 624 -1.06 4.99 40.43
CA THR A 624 0.00 4.11 39.91
C THR A 624 0.58 4.71 38.63
N ASN A 625 1.89 4.55 38.44
CA ASN A 625 2.58 5.20 37.33
C ASN A 625 2.33 4.45 36.00
N PRO A 626 2.17 5.15 34.86
CA PRO A 626 1.84 4.52 33.58
C PRO A 626 2.92 3.54 33.08
N LEU A 627 4.17 3.69 33.52
CA LEU A 627 5.27 2.77 33.19
C LEU A 627 5.06 1.36 33.75
N GLU A 628 4.43 1.25 34.92
CA GLU A 628 4.25 -0.01 35.65
C GLU A 628 3.14 -0.87 35.02
N GLN A 629 2.09 -0.22 34.50
CA GLN A 629 1.04 -0.86 33.72
C GLN A 629 1.57 -1.40 32.38
N ILE A 630 2.50 -0.70 31.72
CA ILE A 630 3.16 -1.18 30.50
C ILE A 630 4.04 -2.40 30.80
N ALA A 631 4.80 -2.39 31.89
CA ALA A 631 5.60 -3.54 32.31
C ALA A 631 4.72 -4.77 32.62
N ALA A 632 3.59 -4.59 33.33
CA ALA A 632 2.62 -5.65 33.58
C ALA A 632 1.95 -6.18 32.29
N SER A 633 1.67 -5.30 31.32
CA SER A 633 1.13 -5.68 30.01
C SER A 633 2.12 -6.53 29.20
N ILE A 634 3.41 -6.19 29.21
CA ILE A 634 4.45 -6.97 28.52
C ILE A 634 4.68 -8.33 29.21
N ALA A 635 4.63 -8.37 30.54
CA ALA A 635 4.75 -9.62 31.30
C ALA A 635 3.57 -10.58 31.03
N SER A 636 2.34 -10.05 30.98
CA SER A 636 1.13 -10.85 30.71
C SER A 636 1.02 -11.32 29.25
N ASP A 637 1.40 -10.48 28.26
CA ASP A 637 1.51 -10.92 26.87
C ASP A 637 2.60 -12.01 26.70
N ARG A 638 3.75 -11.88 27.36
CA ARG A 638 4.77 -12.95 27.37
C ARG A 638 4.23 -14.26 27.97
N ALA A 639 3.45 -14.19 29.05
CA ALA A 639 2.81 -15.37 29.63
C ALA A 639 1.78 -16.00 28.67
N LEU A 640 0.93 -15.18 28.01
CA LEU A 640 -0.04 -15.65 27.02
C LEU A 640 0.63 -16.34 25.83
N ARG A 641 1.76 -15.81 25.32
CA ARG A 641 2.56 -16.47 24.29
C ARG A 641 3.12 -17.82 24.75
N MET A 642 3.60 -17.91 26.00
CA MET A 642 4.08 -19.18 26.57
C MET A 642 2.95 -20.21 26.71
N PHE A 643 1.78 -19.81 27.22
CA PHE A 643 0.62 -20.70 27.29
C PHE A 643 0.12 -21.14 25.91
N LYS A 644 0.18 -20.27 24.89
CA LYS A 644 -0.16 -20.63 23.51
C LYS A 644 0.83 -21.63 22.90
N ILE A 645 2.13 -21.51 23.20
CA ILE A 645 3.14 -22.50 22.80
C ILE A 645 2.93 -23.83 23.53
N GLN A 646 2.60 -23.79 24.83
CA GLN A 646 2.33 -25.01 25.60
C GLN A 646 1.08 -25.73 25.06
N ALA A 647 -0.02 -25.02 24.82
CA ALA A 647 -1.24 -25.61 24.25
C ALA A 647 -1.06 -26.21 22.85
N ILE A 648 -0.08 -25.75 22.07
CA ILE A 648 0.30 -26.39 20.80
C ILE A 648 1.05 -27.70 21.07
N LYS A 649 2.01 -27.71 21.99
CA LYS A 649 2.73 -28.94 22.39
C LYS A 649 1.82 -29.98 23.03
N ASP A 650 0.87 -29.55 23.86
CA ASP A 650 -0.11 -30.43 24.48
C ASP A 650 -1.03 -31.06 23.41
N LYS A 651 -1.36 -30.31 22.34
CA LYS A 651 -2.09 -30.82 21.18
C LYS A 651 -1.25 -31.80 20.36
N GLU A 652 0.01 -31.48 20.08
CA GLU A 652 0.96 -32.36 19.38
C GLU A 652 1.14 -33.68 20.15
N TYR A 653 1.31 -33.62 21.47
CA TYR A 653 1.38 -34.79 22.35
C TYR A 653 0.10 -35.64 22.33
N LEU A 654 -1.08 -35.00 22.37
CA LEU A 654 -2.36 -35.72 22.26
C LEU A 654 -2.56 -36.36 20.88
N GLU A 655 -2.03 -35.75 19.81
CA GLU A 655 -2.04 -36.34 18.47
C GLU A 655 -1.07 -37.54 18.38
N GLU A 656 0.14 -37.44 18.94
CA GLU A 656 1.08 -38.58 19.08
C GLU A 656 0.50 -39.71 19.94
N GLU A 657 -0.10 -39.41 21.09
CA GLU A 657 -0.74 -40.42 21.95
C GLU A 657 -1.96 -41.04 21.26
N SER A 658 -2.73 -40.28 20.47
CA SER A 658 -3.84 -40.85 19.68
C SER A 658 -3.35 -41.83 18.62
N MET A 659 -2.25 -41.52 17.91
CA MET A 659 -1.63 -42.42 16.93
C MET A 659 -1.02 -43.66 17.60
N TYR A 660 -0.46 -43.51 18.80
CA TYR A 660 0.05 -44.63 19.60
C TYR A 660 -1.07 -45.57 20.07
N LEU A 661 -2.18 -45.01 20.56
CA LEU A 661 -3.37 -45.77 20.98
C LEU A 661 -4.08 -46.44 19.78
N GLU A 662 -4.14 -45.79 18.62
CA GLU A 662 -4.66 -46.39 17.39
C GLU A 662 -3.70 -47.47 16.84
N GLY A 663 -2.39 -47.29 16.98
CA GLY A 663 -1.39 -48.33 16.74
C GLY A 663 -1.60 -49.56 17.63
N LEU A 664 -1.79 -49.37 18.94
CA LEU A 664 -2.11 -50.43 19.89
C LEU A 664 -3.45 -51.13 19.59
N ARG A 665 -4.44 -50.39 19.09
CA ARG A 665 -5.74 -50.91 18.64
C ARG A 665 -5.61 -51.78 17.37
N HIS A 666 -4.60 -51.51 16.53
CA HIS A 666 -4.36 -52.25 15.29
C HIS A 666 -3.26 -53.33 15.39
N THR A 667 -2.44 -53.36 16.45
CA THR A 667 -1.63 -54.55 16.77
C THR A 667 -2.53 -55.74 17.13
N PRO A 668 -2.44 -56.88 16.43
CA PRO A 668 -3.27 -58.04 16.75
C PRO A 668 -2.86 -58.65 18.09
N TYR A 669 -3.83 -58.71 19.02
CA TYR A 669 -3.70 -59.54 20.22
C TYR A 669 -3.43 -61.00 19.80
N HIS A 670 -2.22 -61.50 20.05
CA HIS A 670 -1.88 -62.91 19.92
C HIS A 670 -2.19 -63.66 21.24
N PRO A 671 -3.24 -64.49 21.31
CA PRO A 671 -3.56 -65.26 22.52
C PRO A 671 -2.71 -66.53 22.58
N THR A 672 -1.40 -66.41 22.76
CA THR A 672 -0.50 -67.58 22.95
C THR A 672 -0.64 -68.15 24.36
N ALA A 673 -1.79 -68.76 24.64
CA ALA A 673 -2.11 -69.43 25.88
C ALA A 673 -2.36 -70.94 25.64
N SER A 674 -1.38 -71.76 26.03
CA SER A 674 -1.50 -73.21 26.29
C SER A 674 -1.97 -74.12 25.14
N LYS A 675 -1.00 -74.81 24.51
CA LYS A 675 -0.87 -76.29 24.62
C LYS A 675 0.39 -76.81 23.91
N SER A 676 0.91 -77.92 24.46
CA SER A 676 1.96 -78.80 23.92
C SER A 676 3.31 -78.15 23.66
#